data_AF-A0A2G9I694-F1
#
_entry.id   AF-A0A2G9I694-F1
#
_cell.length_a   1.000
_cell.length_b   1.000
_cell.length_c   1.000
_cell.angle_alpha   90.00
_cell.angle_beta   90.00
_cell.angle_gamma   90.00
#
_symmetry.space_group_name_H-M   'P 1'
#
loop_
_entity.id
_entity.type
_entity.pdbx_description
1 polymer ?
#
loop_
_entity_poly.entity_id
_entity_poly.type
_entity_poly.pdbx_seq_one_letter_code
_entity_poly.pdbx_strand_id
1 'polypeptide(L)'
;MLLVPPPSPLLVRPTSFTSSRHLRPSIRPRCLIAKPAAVSAEVDAFTQYSGYLFELSSTEAESLIEYNISKIASIYQKKPLILIRRLFQISTTLGKWFALRYYDRVTERADLMFEVRAAELRKILVQLGPAYIKIAQAISSRPDLIPPSYLDELSLLQDRISPFSTDVAFKTIEQEFGLPIDALFSEISSEPVAAASLGQVYKARLRSSGKVVAVKVQRPGVRAAISLDILILRYLAGIIRRAGKFNTDLQSVVDEWASSLFREMDYRREADNGVKFRLLYGSIQDVVVPEMYVEQTTRKVLTMQWLEGQKLTEVKDLYMIEVGVYCSFNQLLEFGFYHADPHPGNLLRTYDGKLAYLDFGMMGEFKQELRDGFIEACLHLVNRDYDALAKDFVTLGLLPPTADKDAVTKALTGVFRNAVSKGVQNISFGDLLGNLGTTMYKFKFRIPSYFSLVIRSLAVLEGIAINFNPNYKVLGSTYPWIARKVLTDSSPKLKSSLQAILYKDGVFRIDRLESLLAESLRARTERELIRKQVEDDSKMAIKQILSFALNEKGAFVRDILLEELAKGLDALGLATLDSVTSTMNANIPFRPYSLSSMTAEDITNLRTLRRLMLLLSGIRQNETSVMEVKGSSYNIQKPSSNEALLLHGLGSSRDMLPLLSVIAELPQDSQQQLLRLPADLAGRLISRVAARTIRRVFL
;
A
#
# COMPACT_ATOMS: atom_id res chain seq x y z
N MET A 1 -37.58 65.78 -14.82
CA MET A 1 -37.51 66.97 -13.93
C MET A 1 -36.05 67.10 -13.49
N LEU A 2 -35.20 67.86 -14.21
CA LEU A 2 -34.87 69.29 -14.02
C LEU A 2 -34.34 69.52 -12.59
N LEU A 3 -33.09 69.92 -12.30
CA LEU A 3 -32.26 71.00 -12.87
C LEU A 3 -30.74 70.88 -12.55
N VAL A 4 -29.94 71.63 -13.31
CA VAL A 4 -28.48 71.92 -13.34
C VAL A 4 -28.36 73.48 -13.40
N PRO A 5 -27.22 74.23 -13.22
CA PRO A 5 -25.88 74.13 -12.55
C PRO A 5 -25.67 75.33 -11.53
N PRO A 6 -24.48 75.95 -11.20
CA PRO A 6 -23.37 76.53 -12.03
C PRO A 6 -21.90 76.23 -11.54
N PRO A 7 -20.81 76.76 -12.19
CA PRO A 7 -19.42 76.26 -12.14
C PRO A 7 -18.33 77.16 -11.46
N SER A 8 -17.17 76.54 -11.17
CA SER A 8 -15.73 76.98 -11.08
C SER A 8 -15.30 78.33 -10.42
N PRO A 9 -14.09 78.42 -9.81
CA PRO A 9 -12.89 78.86 -10.58
C PRO A 9 -11.51 78.28 -10.15
N LEU A 10 -10.53 78.50 -11.05
CA LEU A 10 -9.10 78.15 -11.04
C LEU A 10 -8.19 79.28 -10.49
N LEU A 11 -7.00 78.93 -9.97
CA LEU A 11 -5.74 79.73 -9.84
C LEU A 11 -4.62 78.75 -9.36
N VAL A 12 -3.63 78.22 -10.10
CA VAL A 12 -2.48 78.74 -10.91
C VAL A 12 -1.37 79.38 -10.04
N ARG A 13 -0.19 78.76 -9.79
CA ARG A 13 1.12 78.77 -10.52
C ARG A 13 2.23 78.15 -9.61
N PRO A 14 3.52 77.96 -10.00
CA PRO A 14 4.19 77.90 -11.31
C PRO A 14 5.13 76.67 -11.50
N THR A 15 5.73 76.61 -12.69
CA THR A 15 6.54 75.58 -13.36
C THR A 15 8.07 75.68 -13.17
N SER A 16 8.80 74.56 -13.26
CA SER A 16 10.10 74.48 -13.97
C SER A 16 10.48 73.04 -14.42
N PHE A 17 10.59 72.89 -15.75
CA PHE A 17 11.41 72.00 -16.60
C PHE A 17 12.65 71.31 -15.96
N THR A 18 13.22 70.16 -16.36
CA THR A 18 13.27 69.31 -17.58
C THR A 18 13.65 67.86 -17.16
N SER A 19 13.22 66.77 -17.82
CA SER A 19 14.00 66.00 -18.81
C SER A 19 13.27 64.69 -19.18
N SER A 20 13.41 64.27 -20.44
CA SER A 20 12.63 63.25 -21.15
C SER A 20 13.31 61.87 -21.31
N ARG A 21 12.48 60.87 -21.71
CA ARG A 21 12.74 59.56 -22.40
C ARG A 21 12.68 58.33 -21.47
N HIS A 22 12.02 57.19 -21.76
CA HIS A 22 11.29 56.65 -22.92
C HIS A 22 10.32 55.52 -22.47
N LEU A 23 9.13 55.48 -23.08
CA LEU A 23 8.21 54.37 -23.45
C LEU A 23 8.29 52.98 -22.75
N ARG A 24 7.16 52.53 -22.17
CA ARG A 24 6.74 51.11 -22.04
C ARG A 24 5.35 50.93 -22.67
N PRO A 25 5.14 49.99 -23.62
CA PRO A 25 3.80 49.60 -24.05
C PRO A 25 3.33 48.30 -23.41
N SER A 26 2.03 48.25 -23.11
CA SER A 26 1.25 47.11 -22.63
C SER A 26 1.14 46.00 -23.67
N ILE A 27 1.25 44.72 -23.25
CA ILE A 27 0.95 43.56 -24.10
C ILE A 27 0.07 42.56 -23.32
N ARG A 28 -1.07 42.20 -23.94
CA ARG A 28 -2.04 41.16 -23.52
C ARG A 28 -1.37 39.77 -23.44
N PRO A 29 -1.86 38.83 -22.59
CA PRO A 29 -1.26 37.51 -22.50
C PRO A 29 -1.61 36.67 -23.73
N ARG A 30 -0.62 36.37 -24.56
CA ARG A 30 -0.69 35.33 -25.59
C ARG A 30 -0.50 33.98 -24.92
N CYS A 31 -1.50 33.11 -25.04
CA CYS A 31 -1.39 31.68 -24.76
C CYS A 31 -0.34 31.09 -25.72
N LEU A 32 0.83 30.73 -25.19
CA LEU A 32 1.87 29.99 -25.89
C LEU A 32 1.58 28.50 -25.70
N ILE A 33 0.98 27.88 -26.71
CA ILE A 33 1.08 26.45 -26.92
C ILE A 33 2.57 26.17 -27.16
N ALA A 34 3.21 25.48 -26.21
CA ALA A 34 4.59 25.03 -26.35
C ALA A 34 4.69 24.08 -27.54
N LYS A 35 5.35 24.52 -28.62
CA LYS A 35 5.81 23.62 -29.69
C LYS A 35 6.84 22.66 -29.10
N PRO A 36 6.87 21.37 -29.51
CA PRO A 36 7.95 20.48 -29.11
C PRO A 36 9.27 21.04 -29.63
N ALA A 37 10.26 21.15 -28.75
CA ALA A 37 11.60 21.52 -29.13
C ALA A 37 12.14 20.49 -30.14
N ALA A 38 12.57 20.96 -31.30
CA ALA A 38 13.35 20.15 -32.22
C ALA A 38 14.66 19.77 -31.50
N VAL A 39 14.82 18.48 -31.20
CA VAL A 39 16.01 17.94 -30.55
C VAL A 39 17.11 17.86 -31.62
N SER A 40 18.05 18.81 -31.60
CA SER A 40 19.34 18.59 -32.25
C SER A 40 20.07 17.48 -31.52
N ALA A 41 20.86 16.68 -32.24
CA ALA A 41 21.62 15.52 -31.78
C ALA A 41 22.71 15.85 -30.72
N GLU A 42 22.30 16.35 -29.55
CA GLU A 42 23.16 16.48 -28.38
C GLU A 42 23.32 15.10 -27.73
N VAL A 43 24.56 14.61 -27.69
CA VAL A 43 24.92 13.38 -26.99
C VAL A 43 24.59 13.55 -25.51
N ASP A 44 23.87 12.60 -24.91
CA ASP A 44 23.50 12.68 -23.50
C ASP A 44 24.73 12.75 -22.59
N ALA A 45 24.59 13.42 -21.44
CA ALA A 45 25.70 13.68 -20.52
C ALA A 45 26.44 12.41 -20.11
N PHE A 46 25.73 11.29 -19.87
CA PHE A 46 26.39 10.04 -19.52
C PHE A 46 27.25 9.52 -20.66
N THR A 47 26.74 9.47 -21.89
CA THR A 47 27.53 9.06 -23.06
C THR A 47 28.72 10.00 -23.30
N GLN A 48 28.55 11.30 -23.11
CA GLN A 48 29.61 12.29 -23.24
C GLN A 48 30.76 12.05 -22.24
N TYR A 49 30.44 11.80 -20.97
CA TYR A 49 31.43 11.67 -19.90
C TYR A 49 31.95 10.25 -19.69
N SER A 50 31.19 9.24 -20.11
CA SER A 50 31.46 7.82 -19.83
C SER A 50 31.48 6.93 -21.07
N GLY A 51 31.33 7.48 -22.28
CA GLY A 51 31.36 6.71 -23.53
C GLY A 51 32.64 5.91 -23.77
N TYR A 52 33.77 6.34 -23.19
CA TYR A 52 35.03 5.58 -23.22
C TYR A 52 34.94 4.22 -22.51
N LEU A 53 33.93 4.00 -21.66
CA LEU A 53 33.67 2.72 -20.98
C LEU A 53 32.94 1.74 -21.89
N PHE A 54 32.47 2.17 -23.07
CA PHE A 54 31.67 1.34 -23.97
C PHE A 54 32.55 0.43 -24.84
N GLU A 55 33.86 0.72 -24.93
CA GLU A 55 34.86 -0.06 -25.66
C GLU A 55 35.32 -1.34 -24.92
N LEU A 56 34.48 -1.90 -24.05
CA LEU A 56 34.72 -3.27 -23.54
C LEU A 56 34.44 -4.27 -24.65
N SER A 57 35.25 -5.35 -24.72
CA SER A 57 34.99 -6.39 -25.72
C SER A 57 33.63 -7.04 -25.45
N SER A 58 32.91 -7.41 -26.51
CA SER A 58 31.61 -8.08 -26.43
C SER A 58 31.66 -9.31 -25.51
N THR A 59 32.76 -10.07 -25.56
CA THR A 59 33.03 -11.24 -24.73
C THR A 59 33.15 -10.93 -23.23
N GLU A 60 33.77 -9.80 -22.88
CA GLU A 60 33.89 -9.37 -21.47
C GLU A 60 32.55 -8.86 -20.92
N ALA A 61 31.79 -8.12 -21.73
CA ALA A 61 30.45 -7.62 -21.37
C ALA A 61 29.41 -8.75 -21.24
N GLU A 62 29.50 -9.77 -22.10
CA GLU A 62 28.71 -11.01 -22.01
C GLU A 62 29.10 -11.86 -20.81
N SER A 63 30.32 -11.74 -20.30
CA SER A 63 30.76 -12.49 -19.12
C SER A 63 30.16 -11.95 -17.81
N LEU A 64 29.69 -10.70 -17.80
CA LEU A 64 29.16 -9.99 -16.62
C LEU A 64 27.64 -10.12 -16.48
N ILE A 65 27.08 -11.32 -16.71
CA ILE A 65 25.63 -11.56 -16.64
C ILE A 65 25.13 -11.42 -15.20
N GLU A 66 25.88 -11.98 -14.27
CA GLU A 66 25.54 -11.99 -12.85
C GLU A 66 26.58 -11.21 -12.06
N TYR A 67 26.13 -10.65 -10.94
CA TYR A 67 27.02 -9.95 -10.03
C TYR A 67 28.04 -10.93 -9.43
N ASN A 68 29.31 -10.74 -9.77
CA ASN A 68 30.42 -11.46 -9.17
C ASN A 68 31.61 -10.51 -9.03
N ILE A 69 31.89 -10.12 -7.78
CA ILE A 69 32.95 -9.14 -7.49
C ILE A 69 34.33 -9.63 -7.92
N SER A 70 34.64 -10.91 -7.76
CA SER A 70 35.93 -11.49 -8.14
C SER A 70 36.16 -11.43 -9.65
N LYS A 71 35.11 -11.65 -10.44
CA LYS A 71 35.13 -11.55 -11.90
C LYS A 71 35.25 -10.11 -12.37
N ILE A 72 34.50 -9.19 -11.76
CA ILE A 72 34.60 -7.75 -12.04
C ILE A 72 36.04 -7.27 -11.76
N ALA A 73 36.60 -7.64 -10.61
CA ALA A 73 37.95 -7.28 -10.22
C ALA A 73 38.99 -7.82 -11.22
N SER A 74 38.89 -9.07 -11.66
CA SER A 74 39.86 -9.67 -12.59
C SER A 74 39.86 -9.01 -13.98
N ILE A 75 38.71 -8.52 -14.46
CA ILE A 75 38.61 -7.74 -15.70
C ILE A 75 39.32 -6.40 -15.54
N TYR A 76 38.99 -5.64 -14.50
CA TYR A 76 39.51 -4.28 -14.32
C TYR A 76 40.95 -4.23 -13.80
N GLN A 77 41.45 -5.29 -13.17
CA GLN A 77 42.88 -5.46 -12.87
C GLN A 77 43.74 -5.44 -14.15
N LYS A 78 43.22 -5.96 -15.26
CA LYS A 78 43.90 -5.94 -16.56
C LYS A 78 43.83 -4.58 -17.26
N LYS A 79 42.96 -3.66 -16.79
CA LYS A 79 42.72 -2.34 -17.39
C LYS A 79 42.87 -1.20 -16.36
N PRO A 80 44.05 -1.05 -15.72
CA PRO A 80 44.24 -0.11 -14.62
C PRO A 80 44.03 1.35 -15.04
N LEU A 81 44.35 1.71 -16.29
CA LEU A 81 44.15 3.07 -16.82
C LEU A 81 42.67 3.48 -16.82
N ILE A 82 41.76 2.56 -17.13
CA ILE A 82 40.30 2.81 -17.11
C ILE A 82 39.83 3.07 -15.68
N LEU A 83 40.30 2.25 -14.73
CA LEU A 83 39.99 2.41 -13.30
C LEU A 83 40.50 3.74 -12.76
N ILE A 84 41.75 4.09 -13.03
CA ILE A 84 42.36 5.37 -12.58
C ILE A 84 41.61 6.55 -13.19
N ARG A 85 41.33 6.52 -14.50
CA ARG A 85 40.56 7.57 -15.17
C ARG A 85 39.19 7.75 -14.53
N ARG A 86 38.48 6.65 -14.26
CA ARG A 86 37.16 6.68 -13.61
C ARG A 86 37.24 7.20 -12.18
N LEU A 87 38.21 6.75 -11.41
CA LEU A 87 38.43 7.22 -10.04
C LEU A 87 38.76 8.71 -10.01
N PHE A 88 39.60 9.20 -10.92
CA PHE A 88 39.89 10.63 -11.07
C PHE A 88 38.64 11.43 -11.44
N GLN A 89 37.82 10.94 -12.37
CA GLN A 89 36.55 11.58 -12.74
C GLN A 89 35.60 11.71 -11.53
N ILE A 90 35.38 10.63 -10.79
CA ILE A 90 34.52 10.61 -9.60
C ILE A 90 35.08 11.55 -8.53
N SER A 91 36.39 11.48 -8.28
CA SER A 91 37.06 12.25 -7.21
C SER A 91 37.07 13.74 -7.50
N THR A 92 37.28 14.15 -8.75
CA THR A 92 37.29 15.57 -9.14
C THR A 92 35.89 16.18 -9.12
N THR A 93 34.88 15.46 -9.63
CA THR A 93 33.48 15.94 -9.66
C THR A 93 32.90 16.05 -8.25
N LEU A 94 32.94 14.97 -7.46
CA LEU A 94 32.45 14.99 -6.07
C LEU A 94 33.33 15.83 -5.16
N GLY A 95 34.66 15.77 -5.32
CA GLY A 95 35.61 16.54 -4.51
C GLY A 95 35.42 18.05 -4.67
N LYS A 96 35.16 18.53 -5.90
CA LYS A 96 34.81 19.94 -6.15
C LYS A 96 33.54 20.32 -5.39
N TRP A 97 32.51 19.50 -5.45
CA TRP A 97 31.25 19.74 -4.74
C TRP A 97 31.43 19.76 -3.21
N PHE A 98 32.19 18.83 -2.64
CA PHE A 98 32.51 18.82 -1.21
C PHE A 98 33.32 20.04 -0.78
N ALA A 99 34.32 20.45 -1.57
CA ALA A 99 35.12 21.64 -1.29
C ALA A 99 34.26 22.91 -1.28
N LEU A 100 33.35 23.04 -2.25
CA LEU A 100 32.39 24.14 -2.31
C LEU A 100 31.42 24.12 -1.12
N ARG A 101 30.90 22.95 -0.74
CA ARG A 101 30.02 22.80 0.42
C ARG A 101 30.73 23.13 1.74
N TYR A 102 32.00 22.78 1.86
CA TYR A 102 32.84 23.14 3.00
C TYR A 102 33.09 24.64 3.04
N TYR A 103 33.40 25.26 1.90
CA TYR A 103 33.55 26.71 1.78
C TYR A 103 32.26 27.46 2.17
N ASP A 104 31.09 27.00 1.73
CA ASP A 104 29.81 27.61 2.12
C ASP A 104 29.54 27.48 3.63
N ARG A 105 30.02 26.39 4.26
CA ARG A 105 29.93 26.20 5.71
C ARG A 105 30.84 27.16 6.47
N VAL A 106 32.07 27.35 5.99
CA VAL A 106 33.04 28.28 6.61
C VAL A 106 32.63 29.74 6.42
N THR A 107 31.91 30.06 5.34
CA THR A 107 31.43 31.42 5.03
C THR A 107 30.02 31.72 5.55
N GLU A 108 29.44 30.85 6.38
CA GLU A 108 28.08 30.96 6.93
C GLU A 108 26.95 31.13 5.88
N ARG A 109 27.21 30.71 4.63
CA ARG A 109 26.24 30.72 3.52
C ARG A 109 25.60 29.36 3.28
N ALA A 110 25.82 28.41 4.19
CA ALA A 110 25.39 27.03 4.04
C ALA A 110 23.88 26.88 3.81
N ASP A 111 23.07 27.69 4.48
CA ASP A 111 21.61 27.62 4.37
C ASP A 111 21.11 28.28 3.07
N LEU A 112 21.70 29.41 2.67
CA LEU A 112 21.37 30.10 1.42
C LEU A 112 21.74 29.26 0.17
N MET A 113 22.87 28.56 0.22
CA MET A 113 23.38 27.76 -0.89
C MET A 113 22.83 26.33 -0.90
N PHE A 114 22.03 25.95 0.09
CA PHE A 114 21.62 24.55 0.29
C PHE A 114 20.88 23.97 -0.92
N GLU A 115 19.90 24.70 -1.45
CA GLU A 115 19.14 24.30 -2.65
C GLU A 115 20.01 24.28 -3.91
N VAL A 116 20.91 25.26 -4.06
CA VAL A 116 21.86 25.31 -5.18
C VAL A 116 22.77 24.07 -5.17
N ARG A 117 23.29 23.69 -4.00
CA ARG A 117 24.14 22.50 -3.85
C ARG A 117 23.38 21.21 -4.08
N ALA A 118 22.10 21.14 -3.71
CA ALA A 118 21.24 19.99 -4.01
C ALA A 118 21.05 19.83 -5.52
N ALA A 119 20.75 20.91 -6.24
CA ALA A 119 20.62 20.90 -7.71
C ALA A 119 21.95 20.57 -8.43
N GLU A 120 23.09 21.04 -7.91
CA GLU A 120 24.42 20.67 -8.40
C GLU A 120 24.72 19.18 -8.19
N LEU A 121 24.40 18.64 -7.01
CA LEU A 121 24.60 17.22 -6.72
C LEU A 121 23.79 16.37 -7.70
N ARG A 122 22.52 16.71 -7.96
CA ARG A 122 21.69 16.05 -8.96
C ARG A 122 22.38 16.00 -10.33
N LYS A 123 22.92 17.13 -10.80
CA LYS A 123 23.63 17.20 -12.10
C LYS A 123 24.88 16.31 -12.11
N ILE A 124 25.65 16.30 -11.02
CA ILE A 124 26.83 15.44 -10.88
C ILE A 124 26.41 13.97 -10.95
N LEU A 125 25.35 13.56 -10.25
CA LEU A 125 24.85 12.19 -10.27
C LEU A 125 24.42 11.74 -11.68
N VAL A 126 23.78 12.63 -12.45
CA VAL A 126 23.45 12.37 -13.88
C VAL A 126 24.71 12.19 -14.72
N GLN A 127 25.73 13.03 -14.52
CA GLN A 127 27.02 12.95 -15.24
C GLN A 127 27.79 11.67 -14.89
N LEU A 128 27.76 11.25 -13.62
CA LEU A 128 28.40 10.03 -13.17
C LEU A 128 27.66 8.79 -13.71
N GLY A 129 26.34 8.86 -13.88
CA GLY A 129 25.59 7.88 -14.64
C GLY A 129 24.75 6.90 -13.81
N PRO A 130 24.32 5.78 -14.42
CA PRO A 130 23.21 4.97 -13.91
C PRO A 130 23.41 4.39 -12.50
N ALA A 131 24.64 4.00 -12.13
CA ALA A 131 24.92 3.51 -10.78
C ALA A 131 24.59 4.57 -9.71
N TYR A 132 25.02 5.81 -9.93
CA TYR A 132 24.83 6.92 -8.99
C TYR A 132 23.39 7.44 -9.00
N ILE A 133 22.73 7.44 -10.16
CA ILE A 133 21.28 7.70 -10.24
C ILE A 133 20.52 6.67 -9.41
N LYS A 134 20.85 5.37 -9.52
CA LYS A 134 20.19 4.30 -8.76
C LYS A 134 20.47 4.39 -7.25
N ILE A 135 21.68 4.80 -6.85
CA ILE A 135 21.98 5.12 -5.45
C ILE A 135 21.12 6.29 -4.97
N ALA A 136 21.04 7.36 -5.75
CA ALA A 136 20.23 8.52 -5.41
C ALA A 136 18.74 8.18 -5.33
N GLN A 137 18.23 7.37 -6.25
CA GLN A 137 16.87 6.81 -6.19
C GLN A 137 16.69 6.02 -4.89
N ALA A 138 17.60 5.10 -4.55
CA ALA A 138 17.54 4.33 -3.31
C ALA A 138 17.67 5.18 -2.03
N ILE A 139 18.39 6.30 -2.05
CA ILE A 139 18.53 7.20 -0.89
C ILE A 139 17.33 8.15 -0.79
N SER A 140 16.84 8.70 -1.90
CA SER A 140 15.62 9.54 -1.96
C SER A 140 14.38 8.81 -1.43
N SER A 141 14.46 7.49 -1.52
CA SER A 141 13.52 6.52 -1.01
C SER A 141 13.42 6.47 0.53
N ARG A 142 14.40 7.05 1.24
CA ARG A 142 14.59 7.02 2.69
C ARG A 142 14.72 8.44 3.25
N PRO A 143 13.60 9.09 3.61
CA PRO A 143 13.60 10.47 4.10
C PRO A 143 14.33 10.63 5.45
N ASP A 144 14.61 9.53 6.15
CA ASP A 144 15.43 9.50 7.37
C ASP A 144 16.93 9.72 7.10
N LEU A 145 17.39 9.55 5.85
CA LEU A 145 18.82 9.61 5.51
C LEU A 145 19.28 10.95 4.93
N ILE A 146 18.37 11.75 4.37
CA ILE A 146 18.71 12.98 3.65
C ILE A 146 17.76 14.13 3.99
N PRO A 147 18.26 15.39 4.02
CA PRO A 147 17.42 16.56 4.25
C PRO A 147 16.37 16.80 3.14
N PRO A 148 15.23 17.45 3.43
CA PRO A 148 14.12 17.64 2.48
C PRO A 148 14.52 18.25 1.14
N SER A 149 15.30 19.34 1.09
CA SER A 149 15.68 19.97 -0.19
C SER A 149 16.54 19.07 -1.07
N TYR A 150 17.31 18.13 -0.50
CA TYR A 150 18.01 17.12 -1.28
C TYR A 150 17.04 16.07 -1.80
N LEU A 151 16.06 15.67 -0.99
CA LEU A 151 15.04 14.72 -1.40
C LEU A 151 14.25 15.24 -2.60
N ASP A 152 13.82 16.51 -2.58
CA ASP A 152 13.08 17.16 -3.68
C ASP A 152 13.91 17.22 -4.99
N GLU A 153 15.20 17.51 -4.89
CA GLU A 153 16.08 17.53 -6.07
C GLU A 153 16.39 16.12 -6.58
N LEU A 154 16.57 15.14 -5.68
CA LEU A 154 16.83 13.75 -6.07
C LEU A 154 15.58 13.05 -6.60
N SER A 155 14.36 13.44 -6.19
CA SER A 155 13.13 12.90 -6.76
C SER A 155 13.00 13.23 -8.25
N LEU A 156 13.58 14.34 -8.71
CA LEU A 156 13.61 14.68 -10.14
C LEU A 156 14.45 13.70 -10.99
N LEU A 157 15.33 12.89 -10.36
CA LEU A 157 16.05 11.80 -11.05
C LEU A 157 15.18 10.57 -11.31
N GLN A 158 13.98 10.53 -10.75
CA GLN A 158 12.98 9.49 -11.02
C GLN A 158 12.14 9.83 -12.27
N ASP A 159 12.21 11.08 -12.74
CA ASP A 159 11.56 11.56 -13.98
C ASP A 159 12.44 11.37 -15.23
N ARG A 160 11.89 11.74 -16.41
CA ARG A 160 12.51 11.52 -17.72
C ARG A 160 13.93 12.10 -17.80
N ILE A 161 14.91 11.24 -18.02
CA ILE A 161 16.32 11.61 -18.26
C ILE A 161 16.55 11.81 -19.77
N SER A 162 17.59 12.54 -20.17
CA SER A 162 17.94 12.70 -21.59
C SER A 162 18.13 11.35 -22.31
N PRO A 163 17.50 11.16 -23.49
CA PRO A 163 17.66 9.96 -24.30
C PRO A 163 19.06 9.89 -24.92
N PHE A 164 19.50 8.68 -25.26
CA PHE A 164 20.70 8.45 -26.07
C PHE A 164 20.32 8.31 -27.56
N SER A 165 21.33 8.33 -28.44
CA SER A 165 21.15 8.26 -29.91
C SER A 165 20.24 7.09 -30.32
N THR A 166 19.21 7.41 -31.10
CA THR A 166 18.29 6.42 -31.69
C THR A 166 19.03 5.41 -32.56
N ASP A 167 20.05 5.84 -33.33
CA ASP A 167 20.83 4.93 -34.17
C ASP A 167 21.51 3.83 -33.35
N VAL A 168 22.01 4.18 -32.15
CA VAL A 168 22.63 3.20 -31.25
C VAL A 168 21.58 2.29 -30.63
N ALA A 169 20.40 2.82 -30.27
CA ALA A 169 19.29 2.01 -29.78
C ALA A 169 18.84 1.00 -30.83
N PHE A 170 18.70 1.44 -32.07
CA PHE A 170 18.26 0.62 -33.20
C PHE A 170 19.26 -0.48 -33.52
N LYS A 171 20.56 -0.16 -33.59
CA LYS A 171 21.62 -1.17 -33.69
C LYS A 171 21.59 -2.19 -32.55
N THR A 172 21.27 -1.75 -31.33
CA THR A 172 21.16 -2.65 -30.17
C THR A 172 20.00 -3.64 -30.35
N ILE A 173 18.84 -3.16 -30.84
CA ILE A 173 17.70 -4.03 -31.17
C ILE A 173 18.12 -5.07 -32.23
N GLU A 174 18.72 -4.63 -33.33
CA GLU A 174 19.12 -5.52 -34.43
C GLU A 174 20.14 -6.57 -33.99
N GLN A 175 21.10 -6.19 -33.15
CA GLN A 175 22.10 -7.10 -32.58
C GLN A 175 21.48 -8.15 -31.66
N GLU A 176 20.50 -7.79 -30.85
CA GLU A 176 19.88 -8.70 -29.88
C GLU A 176 18.93 -9.70 -30.56
N PHE A 177 18.24 -9.29 -31.63
CA PHE A 177 17.33 -10.17 -32.38
C PHE A 177 17.97 -10.83 -33.61
N GLY A 178 19.13 -10.37 -34.05
CA GLY A 178 19.80 -10.86 -35.27
C GLY A 178 19.05 -10.54 -36.56
N LEU A 179 18.13 -9.58 -36.53
CA LEU A 179 17.23 -9.22 -37.62
C LEU A 179 17.19 -7.69 -37.78
N PRO A 180 17.04 -7.16 -39.01
CA PRO A 180 16.89 -5.73 -39.22
C PRO A 180 15.57 -5.23 -38.60
N ILE A 181 15.53 -3.96 -38.18
CA ILE A 181 14.33 -3.35 -37.58
C ILE A 181 13.10 -3.51 -38.47
N ASP A 182 13.28 -3.32 -39.77
CA ASP A 182 12.19 -3.42 -40.73
C ASP A 182 11.59 -4.84 -40.80
N ALA A 183 12.35 -5.89 -40.45
CA ALA A 183 11.80 -7.24 -40.36
C ALA A 183 11.02 -7.47 -39.06
N LEU A 184 11.42 -6.82 -37.97
CA LEU A 184 10.78 -6.96 -36.65
C LEU A 184 9.50 -6.14 -36.54
N PHE A 185 9.53 -4.90 -37.04
CA PHE A 185 8.47 -3.92 -36.88
C PHE A 185 7.99 -3.41 -38.23
N SER A 186 6.67 -3.22 -38.33
CA SER A 186 6.04 -2.54 -39.47
C SER A 186 6.09 -1.02 -39.32
N GLU A 187 6.08 -0.53 -38.08
CA GLU A 187 6.19 0.87 -37.70
C GLU A 187 7.00 0.96 -36.41
N ILE A 188 7.91 1.92 -36.29
CA ILE A 188 8.61 2.27 -35.03
C ILE A 188 8.79 3.79 -34.98
N SER A 189 8.64 4.39 -33.80
CA SER A 189 8.83 5.83 -33.62
C SER A 189 10.28 6.24 -33.89
N SER A 190 10.50 7.34 -34.61
CA SER A 190 11.84 7.88 -34.89
C SER A 190 12.54 8.43 -33.65
N GLU A 191 11.75 8.90 -32.68
CA GLU A 191 12.22 9.40 -31.39
C GLU A 191 11.71 8.50 -30.26
N PRO A 192 12.46 8.38 -29.15
CA PRO A 192 11.99 7.68 -27.97
C PRO A 192 10.83 8.43 -27.31
N VAL A 193 9.80 7.68 -26.89
CA VAL A 193 8.61 8.23 -26.21
C VAL A 193 8.92 8.54 -24.75
N ALA A 194 9.84 7.78 -24.14
CA ALA A 194 10.32 8.01 -22.79
C ALA A 194 11.77 7.54 -22.66
N ALA A 195 12.51 8.14 -21.72
CA ALA A 195 13.85 7.70 -21.34
C ALA A 195 13.94 7.62 -19.81
N ALA A 196 14.59 6.55 -19.35
CA ALA A 196 14.78 6.20 -17.95
C ALA A 196 16.29 5.98 -17.67
N SER A 197 16.63 5.66 -16.41
CA SER A 197 18.04 5.54 -15.99
C SER A 197 18.82 4.44 -16.72
N LEU A 198 18.18 3.31 -17.03
CA LEU A 198 18.83 2.14 -17.65
C LEU A 198 18.53 2.00 -19.16
N GLY A 199 17.63 2.78 -19.74
CA GLY A 199 17.20 2.59 -21.12
C GLY A 199 16.18 3.61 -21.60
N GLN A 200 15.69 3.45 -22.83
CA GLN A 200 14.65 4.30 -23.43
C GLN A 200 13.61 3.48 -24.19
N VAL A 201 12.41 4.03 -24.36
CA VAL A 201 11.24 3.31 -24.84
C VAL A 201 10.76 3.89 -26.17
N TYR A 202 10.50 3.00 -27.13
CA TYR A 202 9.91 3.31 -28.43
C TYR A 202 8.50 2.75 -28.53
N LYS A 203 7.63 3.42 -29.30
CA LYS A 203 6.35 2.85 -29.71
C LYS A 203 6.56 2.16 -31.04
N ALA A 204 6.17 0.90 -31.16
CA ALA A 204 6.33 0.12 -32.38
C ALA A 204 5.10 -0.75 -32.67
N ARG A 205 5.04 -1.30 -33.87
CA ARG A 205 4.03 -2.27 -34.30
C ARG A 205 4.73 -3.54 -34.78
N LEU A 206 4.50 -4.65 -34.08
CA LEU A 206 5.09 -5.94 -34.44
C LEU A 206 4.64 -6.36 -35.85
N ARG A 207 5.59 -6.72 -36.71
CA ARG A 207 5.27 -7.17 -38.07
C ARG A 207 4.55 -8.52 -38.08
N SER A 208 4.90 -9.42 -37.16
CA SER A 208 4.35 -10.78 -37.08
C SER A 208 2.87 -10.83 -36.71
N SER A 209 2.41 -9.93 -35.83
CA SER A 209 1.05 -9.97 -35.27
C SER A 209 0.23 -8.70 -35.49
N GLY A 210 0.85 -7.60 -35.95
CA GLY A 210 0.22 -6.28 -36.07
C GLY A 210 -0.06 -5.57 -34.74
N LYS A 211 0.26 -6.19 -33.60
CA LYS A 211 0.03 -5.63 -32.26
C LYS A 211 0.96 -4.42 -32.01
N VAL A 212 0.42 -3.41 -31.31
CA VAL A 212 1.18 -2.21 -30.90
C VAL A 212 1.89 -2.47 -29.58
N VAL A 213 3.18 -2.16 -29.52
CA VAL A 213 4.06 -2.50 -28.41
C VAL A 213 4.92 -1.32 -27.97
N ALA A 214 5.29 -1.32 -26.69
CA ALA A 214 6.37 -0.54 -26.13
C ALA A 214 7.66 -1.38 -26.19
N VAL A 215 8.71 -0.83 -26.80
CA VAL A 215 10.03 -1.47 -26.94
C VAL A 215 11.03 -0.68 -26.11
N LYS A 216 11.41 -1.21 -24.95
CA LYS A 216 12.39 -0.61 -24.03
C LYS A 216 13.77 -1.18 -24.33
N VAL A 217 14.70 -0.31 -24.71
CA VAL A 217 16.07 -0.65 -25.11
C VAL A 217 17.05 -0.17 -24.05
N GLN A 218 17.92 -1.06 -23.60
CA GLN A 218 18.93 -0.77 -22.60
C GLN A 218 19.98 0.20 -23.14
N ARG A 219 20.42 1.12 -22.28
CA ARG A 219 21.46 2.10 -22.59
C ARG A 219 22.79 1.40 -22.90
N PRO A 220 23.50 1.77 -23.98
CA PRO A 220 24.76 1.14 -24.35
C PRO A 220 25.81 1.29 -23.25
N GLY A 221 26.61 0.23 -23.04
CA GLY A 221 27.72 0.21 -22.09
C GLY A 221 27.34 0.39 -20.60
N VAL A 222 26.04 0.39 -20.26
CA VAL A 222 25.58 0.59 -18.89
C VAL A 222 26.13 -0.47 -17.92
N ARG A 223 26.21 -1.72 -18.35
CA ARG A 223 26.75 -2.84 -17.56
C ARG A 223 28.22 -2.65 -17.23
N ALA A 224 29.02 -2.22 -18.21
CA ALA A 224 30.44 -1.92 -18.03
C ALA A 224 30.64 -0.83 -16.97
N ALA A 225 29.95 0.30 -17.15
CA ALA A 225 30.02 1.43 -16.24
C ALA A 225 29.60 1.06 -14.81
N ILE A 226 28.44 0.40 -14.66
CA ILE A 226 27.93 -0.04 -13.35
C ILE A 226 28.91 -1.01 -12.67
N SER A 227 29.48 -1.96 -13.41
CA SER A 227 30.44 -2.93 -12.85
C SER A 227 31.69 -2.25 -12.29
N LEU A 228 32.24 -1.28 -13.03
CA LEU A 228 33.40 -0.51 -12.59
C LEU A 228 33.06 0.36 -11.35
N ASP A 229 31.91 1.02 -11.38
CA ASP A 229 31.47 1.85 -10.26
C ASP A 229 31.23 1.03 -8.99
N ILE A 230 30.65 -0.17 -9.09
CA ILE A 230 30.49 -1.09 -7.95
C ILE A 230 31.84 -1.49 -7.37
N LEU A 231 32.84 -1.79 -8.20
CA LEU A 231 34.19 -2.11 -7.73
C LEU A 231 34.78 -0.95 -6.90
N ILE A 232 34.64 0.29 -7.40
CA ILE A 232 35.11 1.50 -6.72
C ILE A 232 34.34 1.72 -5.41
N LEU A 233 33.01 1.66 -5.43
CA LEU A 233 32.15 1.86 -4.26
C LEU A 233 32.44 0.83 -3.17
N ARG A 234 32.62 -0.44 -3.54
CA ARG A 234 32.93 -1.51 -2.59
C ARG A 234 34.33 -1.35 -1.95
N TYR A 235 35.29 -0.86 -2.72
CA TYR A 235 36.62 -0.52 -2.21
C TYR A 235 36.55 0.64 -1.20
N LEU A 236 35.84 1.72 -1.55
CA LEU A 236 35.62 2.87 -0.67
C LEU A 236 34.87 2.47 0.61
N ALA A 237 33.84 1.63 0.51
CA ALA A 237 33.13 1.07 1.66
C ALA A 237 34.08 0.35 2.64
N GLY A 238 35.06 -0.39 2.12
CA GLY A 238 36.08 -1.06 2.93
C GLY A 238 37.07 -0.10 3.60
N ILE A 239 37.34 1.07 3.00
CA ILE A 239 38.14 2.14 3.63
C ILE A 239 37.34 2.81 4.74
N ILE A 240 36.10 3.21 4.45
CA ILE A 240 35.21 3.89 5.40
C ILE A 240 34.96 3.01 6.64
N ARG A 241 34.74 1.70 6.44
CA ARG A 241 34.58 0.76 7.57
C ARG A 241 35.79 0.77 8.49
N ARG A 242 37.00 0.73 7.92
CA ARG A 242 38.27 0.75 8.67
C ARG A 242 38.50 2.08 9.40
N ALA A 243 38.18 3.20 8.75
CA ALA A 243 38.36 4.53 9.31
C ALA A 243 37.31 4.89 10.39
N GLY A 244 36.05 4.52 10.17
CA GLY A 244 34.91 4.94 11.01
C GLY A 244 34.52 3.99 12.14
N LYS A 245 35.18 2.84 12.30
CA LYS A 245 34.84 1.78 13.29
C LYS A 245 33.35 1.40 13.30
N PHE A 246 32.69 1.42 12.14
CA PHE A 246 31.28 1.02 12.06
C PHE A 246 31.14 -0.49 12.26
N ASN A 247 30.21 -0.91 13.11
CA ASN A 247 29.88 -2.34 13.32
C ASN A 247 29.06 -2.95 12.18
N THR A 248 28.64 -2.15 11.19
CA THR A 248 27.87 -2.62 10.03
C THR A 248 28.82 -2.93 8.88
N ASP A 249 28.67 -4.09 8.25
CA ASP A 249 29.47 -4.44 7.08
C ASP A 249 28.99 -3.68 5.83
N LEU A 250 29.54 -2.49 5.63
CA LEU A 250 29.22 -1.61 4.52
C LEU A 250 29.51 -2.27 3.16
N GLN A 251 30.46 -3.22 3.10
CA GLN A 251 30.73 -3.96 1.85
C GLN A 251 29.59 -4.91 1.50
N SER A 252 29.04 -5.62 2.49
CA SER A 252 27.86 -6.47 2.29
C SER A 252 26.64 -5.67 1.80
N VAL A 253 26.44 -4.44 2.30
CA VAL A 253 25.37 -3.55 1.83
C VAL A 253 25.56 -3.19 0.34
N VAL A 254 26.79 -2.87 -0.07
CA VAL A 254 27.12 -2.62 -1.48
C VAL A 254 26.91 -3.89 -2.31
N ASP A 255 27.30 -5.06 -1.80
CA ASP A 255 27.15 -6.35 -2.49
C ASP A 255 25.67 -6.71 -2.71
N GLU A 256 24.79 -6.48 -1.74
CA GLU A 256 23.35 -6.69 -1.86
C GLU A 256 22.72 -5.74 -2.88
N TRP A 257 23.05 -4.44 -2.80
CA TRP A 257 22.60 -3.43 -3.76
C TRP A 257 23.08 -3.73 -5.18
N ALA A 258 24.36 -4.07 -5.34
CA ALA A 258 24.97 -4.43 -6.62
C ALA A 258 24.28 -5.66 -7.23
N SER A 259 24.02 -6.69 -6.41
CA SER A 259 23.27 -7.86 -6.84
C SER A 259 21.90 -7.47 -7.38
N SER A 260 21.16 -6.62 -6.67
CA SER A 260 19.84 -6.13 -7.12
C SER A 260 19.90 -5.36 -8.43
N LEU A 261 20.88 -4.45 -8.57
CA LEU A 261 21.05 -3.65 -9.78
C LEU A 261 21.41 -4.52 -11.00
N PHE A 262 22.22 -5.57 -10.82
CA PHE A 262 22.47 -6.56 -11.87
C PHE A 262 21.23 -7.35 -12.26
N ARG A 263 20.34 -7.66 -11.31
CA ARG A 263 19.05 -8.29 -11.64
C ARG A 263 18.17 -7.37 -12.48
N GLU A 264 18.16 -6.07 -12.18
CA GLU A 264 17.40 -5.06 -12.92
C GLU A 264 17.91 -4.85 -14.36
N MET A 265 19.19 -5.13 -14.63
CA MET A 265 19.77 -5.05 -15.98
C MET A 265 19.40 -6.23 -16.91
N ASP A 266 18.67 -7.24 -16.44
CA ASP A 266 18.18 -8.34 -17.28
C ASP A 266 16.68 -8.18 -17.54
N TYR A 267 16.34 -7.63 -18.70
CA TYR A 267 14.95 -7.36 -19.07
C TYR A 267 14.06 -8.59 -19.22
N ARG A 268 14.62 -9.80 -19.32
CA ARG A 268 13.83 -11.03 -19.26
C ARG A 268 13.20 -11.21 -17.88
N ARG A 269 13.92 -10.86 -16.82
CA ARG A 269 13.38 -10.90 -15.45
C ARG A 269 12.29 -9.86 -15.25
N GLU A 270 12.43 -8.67 -15.84
CA GLU A 270 11.38 -7.65 -15.84
C GLU A 270 10.11 -8.16 -16.55
N ALA A 271 10.26 -8.84 -17.70
CA ALA A 271 9.13 -9.48 -18.38
C ALA A 271 8.49 -10.58 -17.54
N ASP A 272 9.28 -11.49 -16.95
CA ASP A 272 8.79 -12.57 -16.09
C ASP A 272 8.04 -12.02 -14.87
N ASN A 273 8.57 -10.96 -14.27
CA ASN A 273 7.93 -10.23 -13.19
C ASN A 273 6.58 -9.64 -13.63
N GLY A 274 6.52 -9.04 -14.82
CA GLY A 274 5.27 -8.52 -15.39
C GLY A 274 4.23 -9.60 -15.66
N VAL A 275 4.65 -10.77 -16.19
CA VAL A 275 3.78 -11.93 -16.37
C VAL A 275 3.23 -12.41 -15.03
N LYS A 276 4.09 -12.57 -14.02
CA LYS A 276 3.68 -12.97 -12.67
C LYS A 276 2.74 -11.94 -12.04
N PHE A 277 3.03 -10.65 -12.18
CA PHE A 277 2.19 -9.58 -11.67
C PHE A 277 0.80 -9.59 -12.33
N ARG A 278 0.74 -9.78 -13.66
CA ARG A 278 -0.51 -9.90 -14.41
C ARG A 278 -1.32 -11.12 -13.96
N LEU A 279 -0.67 -12.25 -13.71
CA LEU A 279 -1.33 -13.47 -13.22
C LEU A 279 -1.97 -13.26 -11.85
N LEU A 280 -1.26 -12.60 -10.92
CA LEU A 280 -1.71 -12.42 -9.54
C LEU A 280 -2.74 -11.29 -9.40
N TYR A 281 -2.58 -10.19 -10.13
CA TYR A 281 -3.34 -8.96 -9.90
C TYR A 281 -4.18 -8.50 -11.10
N GLY A 282 -4.00 -9.09 -12.28
CA GLY A 282 -4.75 -8.69 -13.49
C GLY A 282 -6.25 -9.01 -13.44
N SER A 283 -6.70 -9.80 -12.46
CA SER A 283 -8.12 -10.07 -12.19
C SER A 283 -8.76 -9.05 -11.23
N ILE A 284 -7.96 -8.17 -10.60
CA ILE A 284 -8.49 -7.10 -9.77
C ILE A 284 -9.23 -6.12 -10.67
N GLN A 285 -10.46 -5.78 -10.27
CA GLN A 285 -11.29 -4.83 -11.00
C GLN A 285 -10.55 -3.51 -11.20
N ASP A 286 -10.62 -2.99 -12.43
CA ASP A 286 -10.03 -1.70 -12.83
C ASP A 286 -8.50 -1.63 -12.72
N VAL A 287 -7.81 -2.77 -12.57
CA VAL A 287 -6.34 -2.89 -12.73
C VAL A 287 -6.04 -3.44 -14.11
N VAL A 288 -5.05 -2.88 -14.79
CA VAL A 288 -4.53 -3.40 -16.06
C VAL A 288 -3.01 -3.53 -15.99
N VAL A 289 -2.51 -4.63 -16.55
CA VAL A 289 -1.09 -4.95 -16.60
C VAL A 289 -0.79 -5.29 -18.06
N PRO A 290 0.21 -4.66 -18.71
CA PRO A 290 0.50 -4.91 -20.12
C PRO A 290 0.86 -6.38 -20.37
N GLU A 291 0.49 -6.89 -21.53
CA GLU A 291 0.94 -8.22 -21.98
C GLU A 291 2.45 -8.15 -22.25
N MET A 292 3.22 -9.07 -21.66
CA MET A 292 4.66 -9.16 -21.89
C MET A 292 4.92 -10.10 -23.07
N TYR A 293 5.62 -9.61 -24.10
CA TYR A 293 6.00 -10.41 -25.26
C TYR A 293 7.34 -11.08 -25.00
N VAL A 294 7.31 -12.18 -24.25
CA VAL A 294 8.52 -12.87 -23.77
C VAL A 294 9.39 -13.37 -24.92
N GLU A 295 8.79 -13.86 -26.01
CA GLU A 295 9.51 -14.29 -27.22
C GLU A 295 10.19 -13.13 -27.96
N GLN A 296 9.66 -11.91 -27.82
CA GLN A 296 10.23 -10.68 -28.36
C GLN A 296 10.94 -9.88 -27.26
N THR A 297 11.44 -10.55 -26.22
CA THR A 297 12.22 -9.93 -25.14
C THR A 297 13.56 -10.62 -25.01
N THR A 298 14.61 -9.82 -24.96
CA THR A 298 15.99 -10.26 -24.71
C THR A 298 16.52 -9.65 -23.41
N ARG A 299 17.81 -9.83 -23.13
CA ARG A 299 18.44 -9.23 -21.94
C ARG A 299 18.48 -7.70 -22.01
N LYS A 300 18.59 -7.14 -23.22
CA LYS A 300 18.74 -5.69 -23.44
C LYS A 300 17.53 -5.04 -24.10
N VAL A 301 16.56 -5.81 -24.59
CA VAL A 301 15.33 -5.28 -25.18
C VAL A 301 14.12 -5.92 -24.53
N LEU A 302 13.24 -5.13 -23.92
CA LEU A 302 11.95 -5.55 -23.38
C LEU A 302 10.84 -5.12 -24.34
N THR A 303 9.97 -6.06 -24.71
CA THR A 303 8.79 -5.77 -25.52
C THR A 303 7.53 -6.07 -24.73
N MET A 304 6.65 -5.07 -24.57
CA MET A 304 5.38 -5.20 -23.86
C MET A 304 4.25 -4.49 -24.57
N GLN A 305 3.00 -4.80 -24.21
CA GLN A 305 1.82 -4.16 -24.78
C GLN A 305 1.87 -2.64 -24.58
N TRP A 306 1.60 -1.91 -25.65
CA TRP A 306 1.44 -0.46 -25.55
C TRP A 306 0.09 -0.14 -24.86
N LEU A 307 0.15 0.60 -23.76
CA LEU A 307 -1.04 1.11 -23.06
C LEU A 307 -1.09 2.63 -23.20
N GLU A 308 -2.28 3.15 -23.46
CA GLU A 308 -2.53 4.59 -23.61
C GLU A 308 -3.29 5.12 -22.39
N GLY A 309 -2.81 6.24 -21.86
CA GLY A 309 -3.37 6.86 -20.69
C GLY A 309 -2.64 8.14 -20.29
N GLN A 310 -3.10 8.72 -19.18
CA GLN A 310 -2.53 9.89 -18.54
C GLN A 310 -1.84 9.46 -17.25
N LYS A 311 -0.76 10.15 -16.84
CA LYS A 311 -0.09 9.82 -15.57
C LYS A 311 -1.05 10.01 -14.41
N LEU A 312 -1.02 9.11 -13.42
CA LEU A 312 -1.92 9.20 -12.28
C LEU A 312 -1.75 10.51 -11.49
N THR A 313 -0.55 11.10 -11.46
CA THR A 313 -0.29 12.42 -10.85
C THR A 313 -0.92 13.59 -11.59
N GLU A 314 -1.26 13.43 -12.86
CA GLU A 314 -1.83 14.50 -13.69
C GLU A 314 -3.36 14.43 -13.71
N VAL A 315 -3.96 13.31 -13.28
CA VAL A 315 -5.41 13.12 -13.27
C VAL A 315 -5.98 13.24 -11.87
N LYS A 316 -7.02 14.07 -11.72
CA LYS A 316 -7.81 14.19 -10.49
C LYS A 316 -8.79 13.00 -10.35
N ASP A 317 -8.26 11.79 -10.24
CA ASP A 317 -9.07 10.57 -10.09
C ASP A 317 -8.72 9.85 -8.78
N LEU A 318 -9.44 10.23 -7.72
CA LEU A 318 -9.27 9.60 -6.40
C LEU A 318 -9.63 8.11 -6.41
N TYR A 319 -10.58 7.70 -7.26
CA TYR A 319 -10.99 6.31 -7.37
C TYR A 319 -9.83 5.44 -7.88
N MET A 320 -9.07 5.90 -8.88
CA MET A 320 -7.87 5.19 -9.35
C MET A 320 -6.79 5.08 -8.28
N ILE A 321 -6.67 6.08 -7.40
CA ILE A 321 -5.74 6.01 -6.27
C ILE A 321 -6.20 4.95 -5.27
N GLU A 322 -7.49 4.88 -4.97
CA GLU A 322 -8.07 3.83 -4.12
C GLU A 322 -7.89 2.44 -4.72
N VAL A 323 -8.02 2.28 -6.04
CA VAL A 323 -7.70 1.04 -6.76
C VAL A 323 -6.21 0.69 -6.57
N GLY A 324 -5.32 1.67 -6.68
CA GLY A 324 -3.88 1.49 -6.46
C GLY A 324 -3.55 1.09 -5.02
N VAL A 325 -4.15 1.75 -4.03
CA VAL A 325 -4.02 1.42 -2.61
C VAL A 325 -4.52 -0.01 -2.36
N TYR A 326 -5.69 -0.36 -2.89
CA TYR A 326 -6.24 -1.70 -2.79
C TYR A 326 -5.33 -2.75 -3.42
N CYS A 327 -4.79 -2.49 -4.61
CA CYS A 327 -3.85 -3.37 -5.27
C CYS A 327 -2.57 -3.55 -4.44
N SER A 328 -2.01 -2.48 -3.89
CA SER A 328 -0.84 -2.51 -3.00
C SER A 328 -1.06 -3.34 -1.73
N PHE A 329 -2.27 -3.31 -1.16
CA PHE A 329 -2.60 -4.18 -0.01
C PHE A 329 -2.73 -5.66 -0.41
N ASN A 330 -3.31 -5.97 -1.56
CA ASN A 330 -3.31 -7.34 -2.07
C ASN A 330 -1.87 -7.82 -2.33
N GLN A 331 -1.02 -6.95 -2.85
CA GLN A 331 0.40 -7.25 -3.05
C GLN A 331 1.12 -7.58 -1.75
N LEU A 332 0.86 -6.80 -0.70
CA LEU A 332 1.50 -6.98 0.60
C LEU A 332 0.99 -8.21 1.34
N LEU A 333 -0.34 -8.38 1.39
CA LEU A 333 -1.00 -9.25 2.37
C LEU A 333 -1.63 -10.50 1.78
N GLU A 334 -1.95 -10.52 0.47
CA GLU A 334 -2.52 -11.70 -0.18
C GLU A 334 -1.42 -12.63 -0.69
N PHE A 335 -0.67 -12.20 -1.71
CA PHE A 335 0.30 -13.05 -2.39
C PHE A 335 1.75 -12.75 -1.99
N GLY A 336 2.00 -11.57 -1.41
CA GLY A 336 3.32 -11.11 -1.00
C GLY A 336 4.27 -10.75 -2.14
N PHE A 337 3.82 -10.77 -3.39
CA PHE A 337 4.63 -10.33 -4.54
C PHE A 337 4.33 -8.85 -4.81
N TYR A 338 5.23 -7.96 -4.43
CA TYR A 338 4.94 -6.52 -4.37
C TYR A 338 5.83 -5.69 -5.28
N HIS A 339 5.25 -4.62 -5.77
CA HIS A 339 5.94 -3.57 -6.52
C HIS A 339 6.67 -2.66 -5.54
N ALA A 340 8.00 -2.71 -5.56
CA ALA A 340 8.85 -2.00 -4.60
C ALA A 340 9.08 -0.52 -4.94
N ASP A 341 8.79 -0.12 -6.18
CA ASP A 341 8.96 1.27 -6.64
C ASP A 341 7.79 1.78 -7.51
N PRO A 342 6.56 1.89 -6.99
CA PRO A 342 5.43 2.39 -7.77
C PRO A 342 5.47 3.93 -7.83
N HIS A 343 6.59 4.47 -8.32
CA HIS A 343 6.77 5.88 -8.62
C HIS A 343 5.62 6.35 -9.53
N PRO A 344 5.13 7.59 -9.40
CA PRO A 344 4.04 8.10 -10.24
C PRO A 344 4.24 7.93 -11.74
N GLY A 345 5.49 7.90 -12.21
CA GLY A 345 5.81 7.64 -13.62
C GLY A 345 5.41 6.24 -14.12
N ASN A 346 5.27 5.27 -13.21
CA ASN A 346 4.96 3.87 -13.52
C ASN A 346 3.46 3.55 -13.42
N LEU A 347 2.63 4.54 -13.05
CA LEU A 347 1.19 4.41 -12.89
C LEU A 347 0.46 5.32 -13.89
N LEU A 348 -0.32 4.73 -14.78
CA LEU A 348 -1.20 5.47 -15.69
C LEU A 348 -2.66 5.21 -15.38
N ARG A 349 -3.49 6.23 -15.56
CA ARG A 349 -4.92 6.06 -15.77
C ARG A 349 -5.18 5.92 -17.26
N THR A 350 -5.64 4.77 -17.70
CA THR A 350 -6.03 4.54 -19.10
C THR A 350 -7.29 5.32 -19.46
N TYR A 351 -7.51 5.54 -20.75
CA TYR A 351 -8.71 6.27 -21.21
C TYR A 351 -10.02 5.53 -20.92
N ASP A 352 -9.99 4.20 -20.80
CA ASP A 352 -11.12 3.37 -20.35
C ASP A 352 -11.31 3.34 -18.83
N GLY A 353 -10.54 4.14 -18.08
CA GLY A 353 -10.74 4.34 -16.64
C GLY A 353 -10.15 3.23 -15.76
N LYS A 354 -9.02 2.63 -16.17
CA LYS A 354 -8.30 1.61 -15.40
C LYS A 354 -6.93 2.11 -14.96
N LEU A 355 -6.41 1.52 -13.89
CA LEU A 355 -5.07 1.77 -13.38
C LEU A 355 -4.07 0.81 -14.02
N ALA A 356 -3.17 1.34 -14.84
CA ALA A 356 -2.10 0.60 -15.50
C ALA A 356 -0.78 0.68 -14.73
N TYR A 357 -0.14 -0.48 -14.55
CA TYR A 357 1.25 -0.60 -14.07
C TYR A 357 2.19 -0.84 -15.25
N LEU A 358 3.32 -0.12 -15.33
CA LEU A 358 4.21 -0.15 -16.50
C LEU A 358 5.60 -0.74 -16.27
N ASP A 359 6.17 -0.58 -15.08
CA ASP A 359 7.54 -1.02 -14.76
C ASP A 359 7.48 -2.20 -13.79
N PHE A 360 8.29 -3.22 -14.03
CA PHE A 360 8.37 -4.40 -13.16
C PHE A 360 9.83 -4.76 -12.84
N GLY A 361 10.75 -3.80 -12.99
CA GLY A 361 12.18 -3.96 -12.71
C GLY A 361 12.47 -4.11 -11.22
N MET A 362 11.63 -3.51 -10.36
CA MET A 362 11.76 -3.56 -8.91
C MET A 362 10.56 -4.27 -8.26
N MET A 363 10.63 -5.60 -8.25
CA MET A 363 9.68 -6.47 -7.54
C MET A 363 10.34 -7.13 -6.33
N GLY A 364 9.57 -7.32 -5.26
CA GLY A 364 9.99 -8.03 -4.07
C GLY A 364 9.00 -9.10 -3.64
N GLU A 365 9.43 -9.96 -2.72
CA GLU A 365 8.60 -11.01 -2.14
C GLU A 365 8.58 -10.96 -0.61
N PHE A 366 7.39 -11.09 -0.04
CA PHE A 366 7.15 -11.31 1.37
C PHE A 366 6.89 -12.78 1.64
N LYS A 367 7.58 -13.35 2.62
CA LYS A 367 7.26 -14.69 3.12
C LYS A 367 5.91 -14.67 3.84
N GLN A 368 5.17 -15.78 3.80
CA GLN A 368 3.83 -15.89 4.40
C GLN A 368 3.85 -15.52 5.90
N GLU A 369 4.88 -15.93 6.65
CA GLU A 369 4.95 -15.70 8.09
C GLU A 369 4.99 -14.21 8.44
N LEU A 370 5.66 -13.41 7.60
CA LEU A 370 5.72 -11.96 7.74
C LEU A 370 4.39 -11.29 7.38
N ARG A 371 3.69 -11.81 6.36
CA ARG A 371 2.35 -11.33 5.99
C ARG A 371 1.36 -11.55 7.12
N ASP A 372 1.34 -12.77 7.68
CA ASP A 372 0.47 -13.11 8.79
C ASP A 372 0.79 -12.24 10.02
N GLY A 373 2.08 -12.06 10.34
CA GLY A 373 2.51 -11.19 11.44
C GLY A 373 2.11 -9.73 11.24
N PHE A 374 2.09 -9.22 10.01
CA PHE A 374 1.61 -7.86 9.73
C PHE A 374 0.09 -7.75 9.92
N ILE A 375 -0.68 -8.74 9.46
CA ILE A 375 -2.13 -8.76 9.66
C ILE A 375 -2.45 -8.81 11.16
N GLU A 376 -1.75 -9.63 11.94
CA GLU A 376 -1.85 -9.68 13.40
C GLU A 376 -1.53 -8.33 14.05
N ALA A 377 -0.44 -7.68 13.64
CA ALA A 377 -0.08 -6.35 14.14
C ALA A 377 -1.18 -5.32 13.86
N CYS A 378 -1.75 -5.32 12.64
CA CYS A 378 -2.88 -4.45 12.31
C CYS A 378 -4.11 -4.76 13.17
N LEU A 379 -4.39 -6.04 13.44
CA LEU A 379 -5.50 -6.46 14.29
C LEU A 379 -5.30 -6.02 15.75
N HIS A 380 -4.13 -6.24 16.35
CA HIS A 380 -3.83 -5.81 17.71
C HIS A 380 -3.87 -4.28 17.85
N LEU A 381 -3.37 -3.56 16.85
CA LEU A 381 -3.45 -2.10 16.80
C LEU A 381 -4.90 -1.60 16.85
N VAL A 382 -5.78 -2.16 16.00
CA VAL A 382 -7.19 -1.76 15.97
C VAL A 382 -7.92 -2.12 17.25
N ASN A 383 -7.60 -3.28 17.83
CA ASN A 383 -8.17 -3.72 19.10
C ASN A 383 -7.62 -2.99 20.32
N ARG A 384 -6.65 -2.07 20.12
CA ARG A 384 -5.93 -1.36 21.18
C ARG A 384 -5.21 -2.30 22.15
N ASP A 385 -4.77 -3.45 21.65
CA ASP A 385 -3.95 -4.41 22.38
C ASP A 385 -2.47 -4.08 22.14
N TYR A 386 -1.97 -3.11 22.88
CA TYR A 386 -0.59 -2.62 22.71
C TYR A 386 0.47 -3.60 23.23
N ASP A 387 0.09 -4.47 24.17
CA ASP A 387 0.97 -5.54 24.69
C ASP A 387 1.21 -6.62 23.64
N ALA A 388 0.15 -7.05 22.94
CA ALA A 388 0.28 -7.97 21.82
C ALA A 388 1.01 -7.32 20.64
N LEU A 389 0.70 -6.06 20.33
CA LEU A 389 1.38 -5.29 19.27
C LEU A 389 2.90 -5.19 19.48
N ALA A 390 3.34 -4.98 20.72
CA ALA A 390 4.77 -4.94 21.05
C ALA A 390 5.46 -6.29 20.77
N LYS A 391 4.78 -7.41 21.01
CA LYS A 391 5.29 -8.75 20.68
C LYS A 391 5.38 -8.96 19.18
N ASP A 392 4.38 -8.50 18.41
CA ASP A 392 4.40 -8.62 16.95
C ASP A 392 5.57 -7.86 16.35
N PHE A 393 5.91 -6.68 16.89
CA PHE A 393 7.04 -5.89 16.40
C PHE A 393 8.39 -6.60 16.63
N VAL A 394 8.50 -7.43 17.66
CA VAL A 394 9.67 -8.32 17.83
C VAL A 394 9.64 -9.45 16.80
N THR A 395 8.48 -10.09 16.61
CA THR A 395 8.29 -11.17 15.62
C THR A 395 8.59 -10.71 14.19
N LEU A 396 8.19 -9.49 13.84
CA LEU A 396 8.44 -8.85 12.54
C LEU A 396 9.88 -8.36 12.38
N GLY A 397 10.72 -8.50 13.41
CA GLY A 397 12.11 -8.05 13.40
C GLY A 397 12.28 -6.53 13.43
N LEU A 398 11.20 -5.78 13.70
CA LEU A 398 11.24 -4.33 13.87
C LEU A 398 11.97 -3.95 15.16
N LEU A 399 11.84 -4.80 16.19
CA LEU A 399 12.49 -4.68 17.48
C LEU A 399 13.44 -5.86 17.76
N PRO A 400 14.62 -5.62 18.36
CA PRO A 400 15.46 -6.71 18.82
C PRO A 400 14.77 -7.47 19.97
N PRO A 401 15.01 -8.79 20.12
CA PRO A 401 14.46 -9.58 21.24
C PRO A 401 14.88 -9.07 22.62
N THR A 402 15.95 -8.28 22.69
CA THR A 402 16.49 -7.66 23.91
C THR A 402 15.85 -6.32 24.26
N ALA A 403 14.87 -5.84 23.48
CA ALA A 403 14.16 -4.60 23.78
C ALA A 403 13.32 -4.74 25.06
N ASP A 404 13.31 -3.67 25.88
CA ASP A 404 12.44 -3.58 27.06
C ASP A 404 10.97 -3.49 26.61
N LYS A 405 10.23 -4.57 26.85
CA LYS A 405 8.83 -4.72 26.43
C LYS A 405 7.93 -3.65 27.04
N ASP A 406 8.11 -3.32 28.32
CA ASP A 406 7.22 -2.38 29.01
C ASP A 406 7.45 -0.95 28.51
N ALA A 407 8.71 -0.58 28.26
CA ALA A 407 9.04 0.71 27.71
C ALA A 407 8.57 0.85 26.25
N VAL A 408 8.68 -0.21 25.45
CA VAL A 408 8.15 -0.27 24.08
C VAL A 408 6.62 -0.15 24.10
N THR A 409 5.91 -0.96 24.90
CA THR A 409 4.45 -0.92 24.97
C THR A 409 3.95 0.46 25.38
N LYS A 410 4.57 1.10 26.37
CA LYS A 410 4.23 2.49 26.77
C LYS A 410 4.41 3.47 25.62
N ALA A 411 5.49 3.34 24.86
CA ALA A 411 5.78 4.21 23.73
C ALA A 411 4.80 4.01 22.57
N LEU A 412 4.54 2.76 22.19
CA LEU A 412 3.53 2.40 21.18
C LEU A 412 2.14 2.86 21.61
N THR A 413 1.78 2.67 22.87
CA THR A 413 0.52 3.18 23.44
C THR A 413 0.42 4.69 23.28
N GLY A 414 1.48 5.45 23.56
CA GLY A 414 1.50 6.90 23.38
C GLY A 414 1.22 7.35 21.94
N VAL A 415 1.90 6.71 20.98
CA VAL A 415 1.76 7.04 19.54
C VAL A 415 0.39 6.61 19.01
N PHE A 416 0.04 5.34 19.18
CA PHE A 416 -1.11 4.75 18.54
C PHE A 416 -2.43 5.01 19.26
N ARG A 417 -2.45 5.27 20.57
CA ARG A 417 -3.69 5.67 21.28
C ARG A 417 -4.21 7.01 20.79
N ASN A 418 -3.31 7.98 20.58
CA ASN A 418 -3.67 9.29 20.02
C ASN A 418 -4.14 9.18 18.57
N ALA A 419 -3.56 8.24 17.83
CA ALA A 419 -3.95 7.95 16.45
C ALA A 419 -5.36 7.32 16.41
N VAL A 420 -5.58 6.23 17.16
CA VAL A 420 -6.84 5.50 17.18
C VAL A 420 -7.97 6.33 17.83
N SER A 421 -7.69 7.18 18.82
CA SER A 421 -8.70 8.06 19.44
C SER A 421 -9.21 9.16 18.52
N LYS A 422 -8.36 9.66 17.60
CA LYS A 422 -8.76 10.56 16.52
C LYS A 422 -9.54 9.85 15.40
N GLY A 423 -9.63 8.51 15.46
CA GLY A 423 -10.14 7.65 14.40
C GLY A 423 -9.02 7.30 13.41
N VAL A 424 -8.84 6.01 13.13
CA VAL A 424 -7.80 5.52 12.19
C VAL A 424 -7.93 6.17 10.80
N GLN A 425 -9.15 6.57 10.46
CA GLN A 425 -9.52 7.26 9.22
C GLN A 425 -9.00 8.70 9.11
N ASN A 426 -8.53 9.32 10.20
CA ASN A 426 -8.07 10.72 10.23
C ASN A 426 -6.54 10.86 10.32
N ILE A 427 -5.81 9.74 10.40
CA ILE A 427 -4.35 9.75 10.53
C ILE A 427 -3.73 9.62 9.15
N SER A 428 -2.81 10.51 8.79
CA SER A 428 -2.02 10.32 7.57
C SER A 428 -0.97 9.24 7.82
N PHE A 429 -0.72 8.41 6.81
CA PHE A 429 0.32 7.39 6.89
C PHE A 429 1.71 8.03 7.13
N GLY A 430 1.95 9.20 6.54
CA GLY A 430 3.15 10.02 6.77
C GLY A 430 3.34 10.44 8.23
N ASP A 431 2.31 11.01 8.88
CA ASP A 431 2.40 11.45 10.28
C ASP A 431 2.59 10.27 11.24
N LEU A 432 1.94 9.15 10.96
CA LEU A 432 2.10 7.92 11.74
C LEU A 432 3.54 7.44 11.70
N LEU A 433 4.15 7.43 10.50
CA LEU A 433 5.55 7.06 10.33
C LEU A 433 6.51 8.05 10.99
N GLY A 434 6.23 9.35 10.93
CA GLY A 434 7.03 10.39 11.60
C GLY A 434 7.01 10.27 13.14
N ASN A 435 5.83 10.03 13.71
CA ASN A 435 5.64 9.82 15.15
C ASN A 435 6.25 8.49 15.61
N LEU A 436 6.15 7.45 14.79
CA LEU A 436 6.86 6.21 15.03
C LEU A 436 8.37 6.45 14.92
N GLY A 437 8.84 7.23 13.95
CA GLY A 437 10.25 7.59 13.71
C GLY A 437 10.93 8.22 14.93
N THR A 438 10.30 9.23 15.52
CA THR A 438 10.79 9.86 16.77
C THR A 438 10.86 8.86 17.93
N THR A 439 9.91 7.93 18.01
CA THR A 439 9.93 6.83 18.99
C THR A 439 11.00 5.77 18.67
N MET A 440 11.23 5.50 17.38
CA MET A 440 12.22 4.57 16.84
C MET A 440 13.67 5.05 17.02
N TYR A 441 13.91 6.33 17.33
CA TYR A 441 15.24 6.79 17.74
C TYR A 441 15.58 6.40 19.18
N LYS A 442 14.56 6.24 20.05
CA LYS A 442 14.74 5.93 21.48
C LYS A 442 14.96 4.43 21.74
N PHE A 443 14.27 3.59 20.97
CA PHE A 443 14.44 2.13 20.99
C PHE A 443 15.21 1.76 19.73
N LYS A 444 16.22 0.89 19.78
CA LYS A 444 17.05 0.51 18.60
C LYS A 444 16.24 -0.26 17.54
N PHE A 445 15.22 0.35 16.97
CA PHE A 445 14.39 -0.19 15.91
C PHE A 445 15.26 -0.43 14.69
N ARG A 446 15.00 -1.56 14.03
CA ARG A 446 15.56 -1.86 12.73
C ARG A 446 14.39 -2.05 11.81
N ILE A 447 14.18 -1.12 10.89
CA ILE A 447 13.18 -1.31 9.83
C ILE A 447 13.82 -2.23 8.80
N PRO A 448 13.30 -3.44 8.58
CA PRO A 448 13.79 -4.29 7.50
C PRO A 448 13.62 -3.58 6.15
N SER A 449 14.55 -3.80 5.23
CA SER A 449 14.57 -3.13 3.92
C SER A 449 13.23 -3.25 3.18
N TYR A 450 12.58 -4.42 3.23
CA TYR A 450 11.29 -4.66 2.61
C TYR A 450 10.14 -3.80 3.19
N PHE A 451 10.14 -3.50 4.49
CA PHE A 451 9.13 -2.63 5.10
C PHE A 451 9.24 -1.21 4.57
N SER A 452 10.48 -0.72 4.35
CA SER A 452 10.71 0.63 3.83
C SER A 452 10.14 0.83 2.42
N LEU A 453 10.19 -0.20 1.58
CA LEU A 453 9.70 -0.15 0.19
C LEU A 453 8.16 -0.09 0.17
N VAL A 454 7.50 -0.86 1.03
CA VAL A 454 6.03 -0.86 1.17
C VAL A 454 5.52 0.45 1.73
N ILE A 455 6.17 0.95 2.79
CA ILE A 455 5.86 2.25 3.40
C ILE A 455 5.92 3.34 2.34
N ARG A 456 6.93 3.32 1.47
CA ARG A 456 7.04 4.27 0.36
C ARG A 456 5.93 4.12 -0.66
N SER A 457 5.64 2.90 -1.11
CA SER A 457 4.55 2.64 -2.07
C SER A 457 3.24 3.27 -1.60
N LEU A 458 2.88 3.04 -0.33
CA LEU A 458 1.66 3.61 0.27
C LEU A 458 1.76 5.12 0.48
N ALA A 459 2.91 5.64 0.90
CA ALA A 459 3.13 7.07 1.09
C ALA A 459 3.07 7.86 -0.23
N VAL A 460 3.58 7.28 -1.33
CA VAL A 460 3.49 7.88 -2.67
C VAL A 460 2.03 7.97 -3.09
N LEU A 461 1.24 6.90 -2.96
CA LEU A 461 -0.19 6.92 -3.26
C LEU A 461 -0.95 7.93 -2.39
N GLU A 462 -0.63 8.02 -1.08
CA GLU A 462 -1.19 9.03 -0.20
C GLU A 462 -0.84 10.45 -0.64
N GLY A 463 0.42 10.70 -0.99
CA GLY A 463 0.90 12.01 -1.45
C GLY A 463 0.20 12.46 -2.73
N ILE A 464 0.01 11.54 -3.69
CA ILE A 464 -0.77 11.81 -4.91
C ILE A 464 -2.21 12.17 -4.52
N ALA A 465 -2.83 11.45 -3.60
CA ALA A 465 -4.21 11.71 -3.20
C ALA A 465 -4.39 13.04 -2.46
N ILE A 466 -3.45 13.41 -1.57
CA ILE A 466 -3.49 14.65 -0.79
C ILE A 466 -3.46 15.88 -1.71
N ASN A 467 -2.73 15.82 -2.82
CA ASN A 467 -2.70 16.91 -3.82
C ASN A 467 -4.10 17.19 -4.41
N PHE A 468 -5.01 16.23 -4.38
CA PHE A 468 -6.37 16.37 -4.91
C PHE A 468 -7.43 16.51 -3.81
N ASN A 469 -7.30 15.76 -2.73
CA ASN A 469 -8.16 15.80 -1.55
C ASN A 469 -7.28 15.88 -0.29
N PRO A 470 -7.12 17.08 0.31
CA PRO A 470 -6.31 17.27 1.51
C PRO A 470 -6.74 16.42 2.72
N ASN A 471 -8.00 15.97 2.72
CA ASN A 471 -8.57 15.14 3.78
C ASN A 471 -8.39 13.64 3.53
N TYR A 472 -7.80 13.23 2.40
CA TYR A 472 -7.57 11.81 2.10
C TYR A 472 -6.56 11.19 3.08
N LYS A 473 -6.86 9.97 3.54
CA LYS A 473 -6.02 9.19 4.46
C LYS A 473 -5.99 7.74 4.00
N VAL A 474 -4.80 7.22 3.67
CA VAL A 474 -4.65 5.85 3.12
C VAL A 474 -5.09 4.80 4.13
N LEU A 475 -4.74 4.97 5.41
CA LEU A 475 -5.07 4.01 6.48
C LEU A 475 -6.58 3.80 6.65
N GLY A 476 -7.39 4.83 6.44
CA GLY A 476 -8.85 4.74 6.51
C GLY A 476 -9.42 3.81 5.45
N SER A 477 -8.82 3.80 4.25
CA SER A 477 -9.23 2.95 3.12
C SER A 477 -8.78 1.48 3.30
N THR A 478 -7.75 1.24 4.11
CA THR A 478 -7.17 -0.09 4.34
C THR A 478 -8.00 -0.96 5.26
N TYR A 479 -8.61 -0.37 6.29
CA TYR A 479 -9.23 -1.14 7.36
C TYR A 479 -10.34 -2.10 6.88
N PRO A 480 -11.24 -1.70 5.97
CA PRO A 480 -12.18 -2.62 5.33
C PRO A 480 -11.54 -3.82 4.65
N TRP A 481 -10.37 -3.64 4.04
CA TRP A 481 -9.63 -4.73 3.39
C TRP A 481 -9.16 -5.75 4.43
N ILE A 482 -8.55 -5.28 5.52
CA ILE A 482 -8.08 -6.16 6.60
C ILE A 482 -9.25 -6.91 7.23
N ALA A 483 -10.35 -6.21 7.50
CA ALA A 483 -11.57 -6.83 8.05
C ALA A 483 -12.07 -7.96 7.14
N ARG A 484 -12.17 -7.73 5.82
CA ARG A 484 -12.53 -8.78 4.86
C ARG A 484 -11.56 -9.94 4.89
N LYS A 485 -10.25 -9.66 4.80
CA LYS A 485 -9.22 -10.69 4.75
C LYS A 485 -9.34 -11.61 5.97
N VAL A 486 -9.40 -11.04 7.17
CA VAL A 486 -9.49 -11.80 8.43
C VAL A 486 -10.77 -12.64 8.51
N LEU A 487 -11.89 -12.15 7.96
CA LEU A 487 -13.14 -12.90 7.93
C LEU A 487 -13.14 -14.02 6.86
N THR A 488 -12.37 -13.89 5.78
CA THR A 488 -12.33 -14.86 4.65
C THR A 488 -11.19 -15.85 4.68
N ASP A 489 -10.11 -15.54 5.40
CA ASP A 489 -8.88 -16.31 5.32
C ASP A 489 -9.02 -17.61 6.12
N SER A 490 -8.60 -18.71 5.51
CA SER A 490 -8.63 -20.04 6.09
C SER A 490 -7.39 -20.37 6.93
N SER A 491 -6.38 -19.51 6.98
CA SER A 491 -5.12 -19.79 7.68
C SER A 491 -5.36 -20.06 9.18
N PRO A 492 -4.73 -21.11 9.75
CA PRO A 492 -4.92 -21.45 11.17
C PRO A 492 -4.58 -20.28 12.10
N LYS A 493 -3.59 -19.48 11.71
CA LYS A 493 -3.09 -18.34 12.46
C LYS A 493 -4.13 -17.21 12.50
N LEU A 494 -4.66 -16.80 11.35
CA LEU A 494 -5.68 -15.75 11.28
C LEU A 494 -7.01 -16.19 11.91
N LYS A 495 -7.38 -17.47 11.80
CA LYS A 495 -8.52 -18.03 12.52
C LYS A 495 -8.36 -17.89 14.04
N SER A 496 -7.16 -18.19 14.55
CA SER A 496 -6.84 -18.04 15.97
C SER A 496 -6.88 -16.58 16.41
N SER A 497 -6.34 -15.66 15.61
CA SER A 497 -6.42 -14.22 15.87
C SER A 497 -7.87 -13.73 15.86
N LEU A 498 -8.68 -14.15 14.88
CA LEU A 498 -10.11 -13.82 14.83
C LEU A 498 -10.84 -14.38 16.05
N GLN A 499 -10.55 -15.60 16.48
CA GLN A 499 -11.08 -16.15 17.73
C GLN A 499 -10.70 -15.32 18.95
N ALA A 500 -9.43 -14.92 19.09
CA ALA A 500 -8.99 -14.04 20.19
C ALA A 500 -9.67 -12.65 20.16
N ILE A 501 -10.11 -12.19 18.98
CA ILE A 501 -10.88 -10.96 18.84
C ILE A 501 -12.35 -11.19 19.21
N LEU A 502 -12.93 -12.31 18.79
CA LEU A 502 -14.33 -12.59 19.03
C LEU A 502 -14.59 -13.11 20.44
N TYR A 503 -13.59 -13.67 21.13
CA TYR A 503 -13.73 -14.19 22.48
C TYR A 503 -12.78 -13.48 23.44
N LYS A 504 -13.29 -13.13 24.63
CA LYS A 504 -12.47 -12.69 25.75
C LYS A 504 -12.90 -13.47 26.99
N ASP A 505 -11.97 -14.15 27.64
CA ASP A 505 -12.24 -14.99 28.83
C ASP A 505 -13.35 -16.02 28.59
N GLY A 506 -13.43 -16.57 27.37
CA GLY A 506 -14.48 -17.52 26.95
C GLY A 506 -15.83 -16.89 26.56
N VAL A 507 -16.00 -15.58 26.73
CA VAL A 507 -17.24 -14.86 26.39
C VAL A 507 -17.18 -14.32 24.96
N PHE A 508 -18.19 -14.64 24.16
CA PHE A 508 -18.35 -14.13 22.79
C PHE A 508 -18.72 -12.63 22.77
N ARG A 509 -17.96 -11.85 22.01
CA ARG A 509 -18.10 -10.40 21.85
C ARG A 509 -18.75 -10.09 20.51
N ILE A 510 -20.07 -10.15 20.49
CA ILE A 510 -20.85 -9.90 19.28
C ILE A 510 -20.59 -8.51 18.67
N ASP A 511 -20.42 -7.46 19.49
CA ASP A 511 -20.12 -6.10 19.01
C ASP A 511 -18.87 -6.05 18.10
N ARG A 512 -17.90 -6.94 18.34
CA ARG A 512 -16.68 -7.02 17.54
C ARG A 512 -16.93 -7.67 16.19
N LEU A 513 -17.74 -8.72 16.14
CA LEU A 513 -18.15 -9.33 14.88
C LEU A 513 -18.96 -8.34 14.05
N GLU A 514 -19.90 -7.62 14.67
CA GLU A 514 -20.71 -6.58 14.04
C GLU A 514 -19.84 -5.48 13.44
N SER A 515 -18.88 -4.97 14.22
CA SER A 515 -17.96 -3.93 13.77
C SER A 515 -17.10 -4.40 12.59
N LEU A 516 -16.55 -5.62 12.66
CA LEU A 516 -15.74 -6.19 11.58
C LEU A 516 -16.57 -6.42 10.32
N LEU A 517 -17.79 -6.93 10.44
CA LEU A 517 -18.70 -7.13 9.32
C LEU A 517 -19.07 -5.77 8.69
N ALA A 518 -19.49 -4.79 9.48
CA ALA A 518 -19.84 -3.46 8.99
C ALA A 518 -18.70 -2.82 8.20
N GLU A 519 -17.47 -2.91 8.71
CA GLU A 519 -16.28 -2.36 8.07
C GLU A 519 -15.87 -3.16 6.83
N SER A 520 -16.03 -4.49 6.86
CA SER A 520 -15.76 -5.33 5.70
C SER A 520 -16.68 -5.02 4.51
N LEU A 521 -17.93 -4.61 4.78
CA LEU A 521 -18.94 -4.30 3.77
C LEU A 521 -18.78 -2.89 3.22
N ARG A 522 -18.35 -1.94 4.06
CA ARG A 522 -18.21 -0.52 3.70
C ARG A 522 -17.41 -0.27 2.42
N ALA A 523 -16.29 -0.98 2.20
CA ALA A 523 -15.54 -0.76 0.95
C ALA A 523 -16.17 -1.37 -0.30
N ARG A 524 -17.21 -2.20 -0.17
CA ARG A 524 -18.03 -2.64 -1.30
C ARG A 524 -19.14 -1.61 -1.55
N THR A 525 -19.74 -1.10 -0.48
CA THR A 525 -20.77 -0.06 -0.53
C THR A 525 -20.24 1.26 -1.10
N GLU A 526 -19.06 1.75 -0.71
CA GLU A 526 -18.46 2.96 -1.32
C GLU A 526 -18.17 2.78 -2.81
N ARG A 527 -17.80 1.57 -3.25
CA ARG A 527 -17.59 1.23 -4.67
C ARG A 527 -18.89 1.12 -5.47
N GLU A 528 -19.97 0.63 -4.85
CA GLU A 528 -21.29 0.51 -5.49
C GLU A 528 -22.11 1.81 -5.44
N LEU A 529 -21.99 2.60 -4.36
CA LEU A 529 -22.66 3.91 -4.16
C LEU A 529 -22.18 4.96 -5.18
N ILE A 530 -20.92 4.91 -5.61
CA ILE A 530 -20.42 5.77 -6.70
C ILE A 530 -21.04 5.36 -8.05
N ARG A 531 -21.53 4.13 -8.18
CA ARG A 531 -22.00 3.55 -9.46
C ARG A 531 -23.53 3.46 -9.59
N LYS A 532 -24.31 3.51 -8.50
CA LYS A 532 -25.78 3.46 -8.54
C LYS A 532 -26.42 4.30 -7.43
N GLN A 533 -27.38 5.14 -7.82
CA GLN A 533 -28.26 5.86 -6.90
C GLN A 533 -29.43 4.97 -6.46
N VAL A 534 -29.58 4.88 -5.13
CA VAL A 534 -30.76 4.52 -4.33
C VAL A 534 -31.35 3.11 -4.54
N GLU A 535 -30.88 2.17 -3.72
CA GLU A 535 -31.66 1.04 -3.21
C GLU A 535 -31.46 0.93 -1.69
N ASP A 536 -32.45 0.38 -0.99
CA ASP A 536 -32.60 0.31 0.46
C ASP A 536 -31.33 -0.27 1.16
N ASP A 537 -30.53 0.61 1.77
CA ASP A 537 -29.17 0.37 2.31
C ASP A 537 -29.12 -0.84 3.28
N SER A 538 -30.24 -1.10 3.98
CA SER A 538 -30.37 -2.22 4.91
C SER A 538 -30.50 -3.57 4.23
N LYS A 539 -31.25 -3.69 3.12
CA LYS A 539 -31.40 -4.97 2.40
C LYS A 539 -30.12 -5.40 1.71
N MET A 540 -29.37 -4.44 1.17
CA MET A 540 -28.11 -4.70 0.50
C MET A 540 -27.03 -5.19 1.48
N ALA A 541 -26.94 -4.58 2.68
CA ALA A 541 -26.02 -5.03 3.72
C ALA A 541 -26.33 -6.47 4.20
N ILE A 542 -27.62 -6.80 4.42
CA ILE A 542 -28.06 -8.14 4.83
C ILE A 542 -27.72 -9.19 3.76
N LYS A 543 -28.03 -8.89 2.48
CA LYS A 543 -27.68 -9.75 1.35
C LYS A 543 -26.19 -10.01 1.28
N GLN A 544 -25.38 -8.99 1.50
CA GLN A 544 -23.93 -9.13 1.49
C GLN A 544 -23.41 -9.96 2.68
N ILE A 545 -23.93 -9.77 3.91
CA ILE A 545 -23.57 -10.58 5.09
C ILE A 545 -23.96 -12.05 4.89
N LEU A 546 -25.18 -12.33 4.43
CA LEU A 546 -25.65 -13.69 4.17
C LEU A 546 -24.86 -14.35 3.04
N SER A 547 -24.68 -13.65 1.92
CA SER A 547 -23.86 -14.16 0.80
C SER A 547 -22.42 -14.43 1.24
N PHE A 548 -21.88 -13.64 2.16
CA PHE A 548 -20.55 -13.83 2.72
C PHE A 548 -20.47 -15.09 3.60
N ALA A 549 -21.35 -15.22 4.59
CA ALA A 549 -21.35 -16.35 5.53
C ALA A 549 -21.69 -17.68 4.86
N LEU A 550 -22.50 -17.66 3.80
CA LEU A 550 -22.90 -18.85 3.05
C LEU A 550 -21.87 -19.28 2.01
N ASN A 551 -20.91 -18.43 1.66
CA ASN A 551 -19.80 -18.77 0.76
C ASN A 551 -18.77 -19.67 1.47
N GLU A 552 -18.03 -20.47 0.71
CA GLU A 552 -16.95 -21.34 1.22
C GLU A 552 -15.89 -20.55 2.01
N LYS A 553 -15.54 -19.35 1.54
CA LYS A 553 -14.59 -18.46 2.22
C LYS A 553 -15.06 -17.99 3.60
N GLY A 554 -16.38 -17.93 3.83
CA GLY A 554 -16.98 -17.54 5.11
C GLY A 554 -17.24 -18.71 6.05
N ALA A 555 -16.83 -19.94 5.71
CA ALA A 555 -17.17 -21.15 6.46
C ALA A 555 -16.78 -21.06 7.94
N PHE A 556 -15.63 -20.47 8.25
CA PHE A 556 -15.18 -20.31 9.63
C PHE A 556 -16.08 -19.37 10.45
N VAL A 557 -16.46 -18.23 9.87
CA VAL A 557 -17.38 -17.28 10.52
C VAL A 557 -18.76 -17.92 10.68
N ARG A 558 -19.22 -18.68 9.67
CA ARG A 558 -20.45 -19.47 9.75
C ARG A 558 -20.41 -20.49 10.88
N ASP A 559 -19.29 -21.20 11.06
CA ASP A 559 -19.14 -22.18 12.13
C ASP A 559 -19.23 -21.52 13.51
N ILE A 560 -18.62 -20.35 13.70
CA ILE A 560 -18.74 -19.56 14.93
C ILE A 560 -20.20 -19.15 15.15
N LEU A 561 -20.87 -18.62 14.12
CA LEU A 561 -22.27 -18.21 14.19
C LEU A 561 -23.20 -19.39 14.56
N LEU A 562 -23.01 -20.56 13.95
CA LEU A 562 -23.79 -21.76 14.25
C LEU A 562 -23.57 -22.25 15.68
N GLU A 563 -22.36 -22.14 16.20
CA GLU A 563 -22.06 -22.48 17.60
C GLU A 563 -22.75 -21.53 18.57
N GLU A 564 -22.66 -20.21 18.34
CA GLU A 564 -23.30 -19.20 19.19
C GLU A 564 -24.82 -19.23 19.10
N LEU A 565 -25.39 -19.51 17.92
CA LEU A 565 -26.83 -19.76 17.76
C LEU A 565 -27.27 -21.00 18.56
N ALA A 566 -26.49 -22.09 18.52
CA ALA A 566 -26.80 -23.27 19.32
C ALA A 566 -26.75 -22.97 20.83
N LYS A 567 -25.74 -22.23 21.31
CA LYS A 567 -25.65 -21.77 22.71
C LYS A 567 -26.87 -20.94 23.11
N GLY A 568 -27.27 -20.03 22.24
CA GLY A 568 -28.44 -19.17 22.43
C GLY A 568 -29.76 -19.92 22.51
N LEU A 569 -30.03 -20.79 21.53
CA LEU A 569 -31.27 -21.58 21.45
C LEU A 569 -31.39 -22.57 22.60
N ASP A 570 -30.28 -23.15 23.03
CA ASP A 570 -30.19 -24.00 24.22
C ASP A 570 -30.53 -23.22 25.51
N ALA A 571 -30.03 -21.98 25.65
CA ALA A 571 -30.40 -21.09 26.76
C ALA A 571 -31.87 -20.62 26.70
N LEU A 572 -32.43 -20.43 25.50
CA LEU A 572 -33.85 -20.13 25.29
C LEU A 572 -34.73 -21.33 25.68
N GLY A 573 -34.32 -22.55 25.33
CA GLY A 573 -34.95 -23.78 25.79
C GLY A 573 -34.99 -23.88 27.32
N LEU A 574 -33.90 -23.49 27.99
CA LEU A 574 -33.89 -23.42 29.46
C LEU A 574 -34.80 -22.34 30.03
N ALA A 575 -34.77 -21.13 29.47
CA ALA A 575 -35.61 -20.03 29.94
C ALA A 575 -37.11 -20.34 29.80
N THR A 576 -37.50 -21.00 28.71
CA THR A 576 -38.88 -21.45 28.48
C THR A 576 -39.27 -22.56 29.46
N LEU A 577 -38.39 -23.53 29.72
CA LEU A 577 -38.63 -24.56 30.74
C LEU A 577 -38.72 -23.97 32.17
N ASP A 578 -37.85 -23.04 32.54
CA ASP A 578 -37.89 -22.35 33.83
C ASP A 578 -39.19 -21.50 33.97
N SER A 579 -39.64 -20.86 32.88
CA SER A 579 -40.91 -20.11 32.86
C SER A 579 -42.14 -21.02 32.97
N VAL A 580 -42.18 -22.13 32.25
CA VAL A 580 -43.28 -23.11 32.31
C VAL A 580 -43.33 -23.79 33.67
N THR A 581 -42.18 -24.17 34.23
CA THR A 581 -42.13 -24.80 35.56
C THR A 581 -42.46 -23.82 36.68
N SER A 582 -42.06 -22.55 36.60
CA SER A 582 -42.44 -21.54 37.59
C SER A 582 -43.93 -21.19 37.53
N THR A 583 -44.53 -21.14 36.34
CA THR A 583 -45.99 -20.92 36.18
C THR A 583 -46.82 -22.14 36.60
N MET A 584 -46.36 -23.36 36.32
CA MET A 584 -47.00 -24.59 36.83
C MET A 584 -46.88 -24.73 38.35
N ASN A 585 -45.73 -24.33 38.93
CA ASN A 585 -45.52 -24.39 40.38
C ASN A 585 -46.22 -23.25 41.15
N ALA A 586 -46.59 -22.14 40.50
CA ALA A 586 -47.33 -21.05 41.13
C ALA A 586 -48.76 -21.45 41.57
N ASN A 587 -49.30 -22.56 41.03
CA ASN A 587 -50.63 -23.06 41.35
C ASN A 587 -50.66 -24.15 42.45
N ILE A 588 -49.52 -24.47 43.07
CA ILE A 588 -49.43 -25.52 44.11
C ILE A 588 -49.06 -24.87 45.46
N PRO A 589 -49.95 -24.88 46.46
CA PRO A 589 -49.64 -24.33 47.78
C PRO A 589 -48.64 -25.28 48.47
N PHE A 590 -47.55 -24.71 49.00
CA PHE A 590 -46.46 -25.37 49.75
C PHE A 590 -45.36 -26.08 48.92
N ARG A 591 -44.49 -25.29 48.29
CA ARG A 591 -43.10 -25.70 47.99
C ARG A 591 -42.15 -24.50 48.18
N PRO A 592 -40.90 -24.69 48.66
CA PRO A 592 -39.96 -23.57 48.81
C PRO A 592 -39.39 -23.16 47.45
N TYR A 593 -39.25 -21.85 47.27
CA TYR A 593 -38.55 -21.09 46.23
C TYR A 593 -37.94 -21.87 45.05
N SER A 594 -38.42 -21.61 43.83
CA SER A 594 -37.78 -22.04 42.59
C SER A 594 -36.35 -21.47 42.48
N LEU A 595 -35.33 -22.31 42.55
CA LEU A 595 -34.00 -21.92 42.06
C LEU A 595 -34.09 -21.73 40.55
N SER A 596 -33.80 -20.52 40.07
CA SER A 596 -33.51 -20.27 38.65
C SER A 596 -32.42 -21.25 38.20
N SER A 597 -32.71 -22.12 37.23
CA SER A 597 -31.72 -23.08 36.71
C SER A 597 -30.76 -22.43 35.71
N MET A 598 -31.05 -21.19 35.32
CA MET A 598 -30.21 -20.37 34.44
C MET A 598 -28.94 -19.88 35.13
N THR A 599 -27.80 -20.12 34.49
CA THR A 599 -26.51 -19.58 34.89
C THR A 599 -26.29 -18.17 34.31
N ALA A 600 -25.30 -17.44 34.83
CA ALA A 600 -24.87 -16.16 34.25
C ALA A 600 -24.40 -16.30 32.79
N GLU A 601 -23.85 -17.47 32.42
CA GLU A 601 -23.46 -17.81 31.05
C GLU A 601 -24.70 -17.93 30.14
N ASP A 602 -25.77 -18.60 30.59
CA ASP A 602 -27.01 -18.76 29.82
C ASP A 602 -27.71 -17.41 29.56
N ILE A 603 -27.69 -16.49 30.53
CA ILE A 603 -28.20 -15.11 30.36
C ILE A 603 -27.39 -14.36 29.29
N THR A 604 -26.07 -14.55 29.27
CA THR A 604 -25.19 -13.96 28.25
C THR A 604 -25.47 -14.54 26.87
N ASN A 605 -25.64 -15.86 26.77
CA ASN A 605 -25.97 -16.57 25.52
C ASN A 605 -27.34 -16.12 24.96
N LEU A 606 -28.33 -15.87 25.81
CA LEU A 606 -29.63 -15.31 25.38
C LEU A 606 -29.50 -13.90 24.80
N ARG A 607 -28.69 -13.04 25.45
CA ARG A 607 -28.44 -11.68 24.95
C ARG A 607 -27.72 -11.71 23.61
N THR A 608 -26.75 -12.61 23.45
CA THR A 608 -26.06 -12.86 22.18
C THR A 608 -27.03 -13.35 21.11
N LEU A 609 -27.91 -14.32 21.41
CA LEU A 609 -28.94 -14.81 20.48
C LEU A 609 -29.82 -13.68 19.95
N ARG A 610 -30.30 -12.81 20.85
CA ARG A 610 -31.14 -11.67 20.48
C ARG A 610 -30.41 -10.74 19.51
N ARG A 611 -29.15 -10.43 19.76
CA ARG A 611 -28.34 -9.58 18.87
C ARG A 611 -28.03 -10.26 17.54
N LEU A 612 -27.77 -11.57 17.51
CA LEU A 612 -27.62 -12.33 16.27
C LEU A 612 -28.90 -12.31 15.43
N MET A 613 -30.06 -12.50 16.06
CA MET A 613 -31.36 -12.39 15.40
C MET A 613 -31.58 -10.98 14.84
N LEU A 614 -31.21 -9.94 15.59
CA LEU A 614 -31.31 -8.54 15.13
C LEU A 614 -30.41 -8.26 13.92
N LEU A 615 -29.15 -8.72 13.94
CA LEU A 615 -28.23 -8.59 12.81
C LEU A 615 -28.76 -9.27 11.54
N LEU A 616 -29.34 -10.46 11.71
CA LEU A 616 -29.93 -11.20 10.61
C LEU A 616 -31.24 -10.56 10.11
N SER A 617 -32.00 -9.89 10.98
CA SER A 617 -33.24 -9.17 10.64
C SER A 617 -33.02 -7.80 9.99
N GLY A 618 -31.83 -7.20 10.11
CA GLY A 618 -31.48 -5.92 9.47
C GLY A 618 -31.90 -4.66 10.21
N ILE A 619 -32.49 -4.77 11.40
CA ILE A 619 -32.97 -3.61 12.18
C ILE A 619 -31.80 -3.02 12.98
N ARG A 620 -31.26 -1.88 12.52
CA ARG A 620 -30.25 -1.11 13.26
C ARG A 620 -30.95 -0.18 14.24
N GLN A 621 -30.72 -0.33 15.55
CA GLN A 621 -31.13 0.71 16.50
C GLN A 621 -30.21 1.93 16.35
N ASN A 622 -30.77 3.10 16.04
CA ASN A 622 -30.09 4.37 16.22
C ASN A 622 -29.85 4.57 17.72
N GLU A 623 -28.59 4.64 18.14
CA GLU A 623 -28.22 5.11 19.48
C GLU A 623 -28.54 6.61 19.60
N THR A 624 -29.75 6.96 20.03
CA THR A 624 -30.09 8.30 20.53
C THR A 624 -31.09 8.19 21.67
N SER A 625 -30.69 7.51 22.74
CA SER A 625 -31.25 7.68 24.08
C SER A 625 -30.32 7.04 25.10
N VAL A 626 -29.13 7.63 25.24
CA VAL A 626 -28.29 7.43 26.43
C VAL A 626 -28.98 8.20 27.55
N MET A 627 -29.72 7.50 28.42
CA MET A 627 -29.91 7.98 29.77
C MET A 627 -28.55 7.85 30.47
N GLU A 628 -27.96 8.99 30.81
CA GLU A 628 -26.82 9.07 31.73
C GLU A 628 -27.12 8.26 32.99
N VAL A 629 -26.35 7.18 33.20
CA VAL A 629 -26.11 6.67 34.54
C VAL A 629 -24.63 6.89 34.81
N LYS A 630 -24.36 7.99 35.53
CA LYS A 630 -23.05 8.28 36.13
C LYS A 630 -22.59 7.10 36.98
N GLY A 631 -21.28 6.93 37.01
CA GLY A 631 -20.58 5.75 37.50
C GLY A 631 -21.05 5.21 38.84
N SER A 632 -21.14 3.89 38.92
CA SER A 632 -21.05 3.13 40.15
C SER A 632 -20.60 1.70 39.84
N SER A 633 -19.79 1.18 40.75
CA SER A 633 -19.09 -0.11 40.71
C SER A 633 -19.93 -1.30 40.27
N TYR A 634 -19.25 -2.29 39.68
CA TYR A 634 -19.69 -3.67 39.52
C TYR A 634 -20.49 -4.15 40.74
N ASN A 635 -21.80 -4.29 40.58
CA ASN A 635 -22.64 -5.01 41.52
C ASN A 635 -23.62 -5.88 40.74
N ILE A 636 -23.49 -7.19 40.94
CA ILE A 636 -24.33 -8.23 40.35
C ILE A 636 -25.70 -8.14 41.02
N GLN A 637 -26.66 -7.45 40.38
CA GLN A 637 -28.09 -7.58 40.72
C GLN A 637 -28.76 -8.57 39.78
N LYS A 638 -29.54 -9.48 40.37
CA LYS A 638 -30.36 -10.51 39.70
C LYS A 638 -31.21 -9.89 38.57
N PRO A 639 -31.39 -10.57 37.43
CA PRO A 639 -32.31 -10.09 36.40
C PRO A 639 -33.75 -10.19 36.93
N SER A 640 -34.51 -9.10 36.78
CA SER A 640 -35.95 -9.10 37.05
C SER A 640 -36.68 -9.94 35.99
N SER A 641 -37.73 -10.63 36.42
CA SER A 641 -38.66 -11.47 35.64
C SER A 641 -39.26 -10.84 34.36
N ASN A 642 -39.04 -9.55 34.12
CA ASN A 642 -39.51 -8.83 32.92
C ASN A 642 -38.68 -9.07 31.65
N GLU A 643 -37.40 -9.45 31.74
CA GLU A 643 -36.59 -9.72 30.53
C GLU A 643 -37.00 -11.02 29.80
N ALA A 644 -37.46 -12.03 30.55
CA ALA A 644 -38.00 -13.27 29.99
C ALA A 644 -39.36 -13.06 29.29
N LEU A 645 -40.18 -12.13 29.77
CA LEU A 645 -41.49 -11.83 29.19
C LEU A 645 -41.38 -11.03 27.87
N LEU A 646 -40.35 -10.18 27.73
CA LEU A 646 -40.02 -9.49 26.48
C LEU A 646 -39.45 -10.44 25.40
N LEU A 647 -38.92 -11.60 25.77
CA LEU A 647 -38.40 -12.61 24.85
C LEU A 647 -39.50 -13.47 24.20
N HIS A 648 -40.71 -13.51 24.77
CA HIS A 648 -41.87 -14.18 24.17
C HIS A 648 -42.39 -13.49 22.88
N GLY A 649 -41.98 -12.25 22.61
CA GLY A 649 -42.37 -11.50 21.40
C GLY A 649 -41.67 -11.93 20.11
N LEU A 650 -40.67 -12.82 20.16
CA LEU A 650 -39.84 -13.24 19.02
C LEU A 650 -40.56 -14.16 17.99
N GLY A 651 -41.88 -14.38 18.15
CA GLY A 651 -42.71 -15.18 17.25
C GLY A 651 -43.60 -14.36 16.29
N SER A 652 -43.34 -13.07 16.11
CA SER A 652 -44.04 -12.28 15.09
C SER A 652 -43.47 -12.58 13.71
N SER A 653 -44.28 -13.21 12.86
CA SER A 653 -43.97 -13.48 11.44
C SER A 653 -43.61 -12.24 10.60
N ARG A 654 -43.74 -11.03 11.16
CA ARG A 654 -43.39 -9.77 10.50
C ARG A 654 -41.88 -9.47 10.46
N ASP A 655 -41.08 -10.00 11.40
CA ASP A 655 -39.65 -9.67 11.50
C ASP A 655 -38.76 -10.54 10.57
N MET A 656 -39.29 -11.64 10.05
CA MET A 656 -38.60 -12.59 9.14
C MET A 656 -38.86 -12.33 7.65
N LEU A 657 -39.83 -11.48 7.31
CA LEU A 657 -40.22 -11.14 5.93
C LEU A 657 -39.06 -10.55 5.08
N PRO A 658 -38.21 -9.64 5.60
CA PRO A 658 -37.08 -9.10 4.82
C PRO A 658 -36.07 -10.19 4.44
N LEU A 659 -35.83 -11.14 5.36
CA LEU A 659 -34.85 -12.22 5.23
C LEU A 659 -35.26 -13.21 4.13
N LEU A 660 -36.54 -13.56 4.06
CA LEU A 660 -37.11 -14.43 3.02
C LEU A 660 -36.99 -13.83 1.62
N SER A 661 -37.15 -12.51 1.49
CA SER A 661 -36.98 -11.82 0.20
C SER A 661 -35.54 -11.83 -0.29
N VAL A 662 -34.57 -11.73 0.62
CA VAL A 662 -33.13 -11.76 0.30
C VAL A 662 -32.64 -13.16 -0.07
N ILE A 663 -33.19 -14.22 0.56
CA ILE A 663 -32.81 -15.62 0.27
C ILE A 663 -33.08 -16.00 -1.19
N ALA A 664 -34.16 -15.49 -1.79
CA ALA A 664 -34.51 -15.74 -3.18
C ALA A 664 -33.51 -15.13 -4.18
N GLU A 665 -32.75 -14.11 -3.78
CA GLU A 665 -31.79 -13.40 -4.63
C GLU A 665 -30.33 -13.86 -4.45
N LEU A 666 -30.08 -14.89 -3.66
CA LEU A 666 -28.74 -15.44 -3.44
C LEU A 666 -28.29 -16.36 -4.60
N PRO A 667 -26.96 -16.49 -4.85
CA PRO A 667 -26.43 -17.46 -5.80
C PRO A 667 -26.85 -18.90 -5.46
N GLN A 668 -26.99 -19.76 -6.49
CA GLN A 668 -27.47 -21.14 -6.32
C GLN A 668 -26.64 -21.96 -5.31
N ASP A 669 -25.33 -21.78 -5.29
CA ASP A 669 -24.44 -22.46 -4.32
C ASP A 669 -24.75 -22.05 -2.87
N SER A 670 -25.02 -20.76 -2.63
CA SER A 670 -25.39 -20.25 -1.31
C SER A 670 -26.77 -20.75 -0.86
N GLN A 671 -27.71 -20.94 -1.80
CA GLN A 671 -29.02 -21.53 -1.50
C GLN A 671 -28.90 -23.00 -1.09
N GLN A 672 -28.03 -23.79 -1.74
CA GLN A 672 -27.75 -25.17 -1.33
C GLN A 672 -27.10 -25.24 0.05
N GLN A 673 -26.17 -24.33 0.36
CA GLN A 673 -25.55 -24.23 1.68
C GLN A 673 -26.59 -23.93 2.76
N LEU A 674 -27.55 -23.03 2.46
CA LEU A 674 -28.62 -22.62 3.37
C LEU A 674 -29.52 -23.81 3.76
N LEU A 675 -29.75 -24.75 2.84
CA LEU A 675 -30.53 -25.97 3.10
C LEU A 675 -29.85 -26.94 4.10
N ARG A 676 -28.52 -26.85 4.27
CA ARG A 676 -27.76 -27.71 5.21
C ARG A 676 -27.69 -27.15 6.63
N LEU A 677 -27.85 -25.83 6.80
CA LEU A 677 -27.75 -25.15 8.09
C LEU A 677 -28.67 -25.72 9.19
N PRO A 678 -29.94 -26.08 8.93
CA PRO A 678 -30.81 -26.62 9.97
C PRO A 678 -30.31 -27.94 10.54
N ALA A 679 -29.76 -28.81 9.70
CA ALA A 679 -29.20 -30.10 10.12
C ALA A 679 -27.95 -29.92 10.98
N ASP A 680 -27.03 -29.03 10.57
CA ASP A 680 -25.82 -28.72 11.33
C ASP A 680 -26.13 -28.09 12.70
N LEU A 681 -27.10 -27.16 12.73
CA LEU A 681 -27.55 -26.51 13.96
C LEU A 681 -28.22 -27.52 14.92
N ALA A 682 -29.07 -28.41 14.39
CA ALA A 682 -29.71 -29.46 15.17
C ALA A 682 -28.67 -30.40 15.79
N GLY A 683 -27.64 -30.82 15.03
CA GLY A 683 -26.54 -31.65 15.54
C GLY A 683 -25.80 -30.98 16.71
N ARG A 684 -25.47 -29.69 16.59
CA ARG A 684 -24.78 -28.92 17.65
C ARG A 684 -25.65 -28.73 18.90
N LEU A 685 -26.96 -28.49 18.71
CA LEU A 685 -27.92 -28.38 19.80
C LEU A 685 -28.07 -29.70 20.56
N ILE A 686 -28.26 -30.81 19.85
CA ILE A 686 -28.37 -32.15 20.46
C ILE A 686 -27.11 -32.47 21.25
N SER A 687 -25.93 -32.20 20.69
CA SER A 687 -24.65 -32.41 21.38
C SER A 687 -24.54 -31.60 22.68
N ARG A 688 -24.94 -30.31 22.67
CA ARG A 688 -24.95 -29.48 23.89
C ARG A 688 -25.95 -29.95 24.94
N VAL A 689 -27.18 -30.27 24.53
CA VAL A 689 -28.22 -30.76 25.45
C VAL A 689 -27.77 -32.07 26.07
N ALA A 690 -27.18 -32.98 25.30
CA ALA A 690 -26.59 -34.23 25.79
C ALA A 690 -25.44 -33.98 26.78
N ALA A 691 -24.46 -33.14 26.42
CA ALA A 691 -23.33 -32.79 27.27
C ALA A 691 -23.77 -32.18 28.61
N ARG A 692 -24.79 -31.30 28.60
CA ARG A 692 -25.35 -30.72 29.81
C ARG A 692 -26.12 -31.75 30.64
N THR A 693 -26.89 -32.63 30.00
CA THR A 693 -27.63 -33.70 30.69
C THR A 693 -26.66 -34.63 31.40
N ILE A 694 -25.57 -35.03 30.73
CA ILE A 694 -24.47 -35.80 31.34
C ILE A 694 -23.88 -35.02 32.53
N ARG A 695 -23.54 -33.74 32.34
CA ARG A 695 -22.95 -32.91 33.41
C ARG A 695 -23.87 -32.75 34.62
N ARG A 696 -25.20 -32.75 34.44
CA ARG A 696 -26.21 -32.71 35.52
C ARG A 696 -26.48 -34.06 36.18
N VAL A 697 -26.14 -35.16 35.51
CA VAL A 697 -26.28 -36.53 36.06
C VAL A 697 -25.04 -36.89 36.90
N PHE A 698 -23.88 -36.29 36.61
CA PHE A 698 -22.61 -36.56 37.29
C PHE A 698 -22.18 -35.50 38.32
N LEU A 699 -22.88 -34.35 38.39
CA LEU A 699 -22.81 -33.37 39.48
C LEU A 699 -24.02 -33.57 40.40
#